data_AF-A0A1Y2C651-F1
#
_entry.id   AF-A0A1Y2C651-F1
#
_cell.length_a   1.000
_cell.length_b   1.000
_cell.length_c   1.000
_cell.angle_alpha   90.00
_cell.angle_beta   90.00
_cell.angle_gamma   90.00
#
_symmetry.space_group_name_H-M   'P 1'
#
loop_
_entity.id
_entity.type
_entity.pdbx_description
1 polymer ?
#
loop_
_entity_poly.entity_id
_entity_poly.type
_entity_poly.pdbx_seq_one_letter_code
_entity_poly.pdbx_strand_id
1 'polypeptide(L)'
;MDVDAEEVFPLIQQLSLEGKGSIVRLRTALLMMSGKINSSDQEQIEVLVSQCVPVLESLAPTTTSEAKPPVVEWLLDSLSLPLRQVLTADALLNNPDSSATLLPILDTLYDSVLTRNPHDVFIDADASKHFGFIIRRWLFSESFKQWAKDNLTKEFIAKWVVLTNHFDFGSQLDSAVKNFKIELPEDLAEQVRVSVNGYKDSEIEQGYQAIVTSLAQAQDASLPPQVRRRAFKAFVKQIEEGSSSTSSKKAKEHAAALVVEFNQVCSTFIQSPDFNYFLDQYMSLCQTLSSRSYSTNLPDERYDWAADSIIAFIERFKTGDLALFTGIAPMGTWDALIRCVTSRANDRTYEIFDLIFKNLDVLPEGSYAIIQGAYYQSGDAGPRAVINNMSAVLKLAKAGNQTLGQLPMMMLSTHKEAFLPYLDEILDIPSLCGGFLASNYSDSQIFKDKIPQILRVLSDPIYGNTAALIVSSTIVANIHSFTTAEALTPVVDAFTANSNTLKNKDPIPIYLITILSSVTTASEQGNELGTPIIINLIETLLDANPRHPQTGDAIQKLLVPLASVANFNSKVIQPHMKVLTRVSTDPVVKFAGVQESLDDVMNAFSGLSLRGLSDKFKSSMQSLGINPDDPFFAAVEAAMEKESEAIKVYDCMLSYNWTQQPTVIRIRDSLVKRGFTVWLDMEQMSGNVYSRMCEAVLGSKVVIPCMSKTYEASGNCKRELGFAADQTNAGKKIVPVRLDDGPFTWTALITSGLLYTYIGAKELSDETRWEQAIDGLAKELAAVVGPRQPEHHAGGLPHSDTDLFTAAVEEAKKKDLELFDCMLSYNWSQQQTVLRIFKSLEDRGLKVWMDLDEMSGNVYTKMSEAVLGSAVVVSCLSDTYEASGNCRRELNFAYSQVPNGKKIVAVELTDGPFTWTNDVTQGLNRFKISDTELQASEKWESLMTELATEIRAKAESGRVEAKRAAARAQEEPSIPVIPLPPVPQPLPFATTTESVDGSALSVLQARVLELEETIKKQNKKLEKQAAVLNALVNFIGLRVPELNDEE
;
A
#
# COMPACT_ATOMS: atom_id res chain seq x y z
N MET A 1 -29.14 19.21 -23.37
CA MET A 1 -29.20 20.02 -24.60
C MET A 1 -30.29 19.38 -25.44
N ASP A 2 -31.23 20.17 -25.95
CA ASP A 2 -32.51 19.76 -26.56
C ASP A 2 -33.55 19.21 -25.56
N VAL A 3 -34.33 20.13 -24.97
CA VAL A 3 -35.68 19.81 -24.49
C VAL A 3 -36.58 20.35 -25.58
N ASP A 4 -37.26 19.46 -26.29
CA ASP A 4 -38.18 19.81 -27.37
C ASP A 4 -39.43 20.48 -26.77
N ALA A 5 -40.11 21.33 -27.54
CA ALA A 5 -41.34 21.97 -27.08
C ALA A 5 -42.36 20.90 -26.63
N GLU A 6 -42.35 19.74 -27.30
CA GLU A 6 -43.13 18.53 -27.00
C GLU A 6 -42.93 17.97 -25.58
N GLU A 7 -41.79 18.18 -24.93
CA GLU A 7 -41.56 17.72 -23.55
C GLU A 7 -42.08 18.70 -22.49
N VAL A 8 -42.19 19.99 -22.84
CA VAL A 8 -42.64 21.06 -21.91
C VAL A 8 -44.17 21.13 -21.86
N PHE A 9 -44.86 20.79 -22.95
CA PHE A 9 -46.32 20.87 -23.04
C PHE A 9 -47.07 19.94 -22.06
N PRO A 10 -46.70 18.65 -21.88
CA PRO A 10 -47.32 17.78 -20.89
C PRO A 10 -47.17 18.31 -19.45
N LEU A 11 -46.06 18.99 -19.15
CA LEU A 11 -45.81 19.59 -17.84
C LEU A 11 -46.78 20.74 -17.56
N ILE A 12 -47.03 21.61 -18.55
CA ILE A 12 -48.00 22.71 -18.44
C ILE A 12 -49.42 22.16 -18.26
N GLN A 13 -49.78 21.13 -19.00
CA GLN A 13 -51.10 20.48 -18.93
C GLN A 13 -51.31 19.77 -17.58
N GLN A 14 -50.30 19.07 -17.06
CA GLN A 14 -50.34 18.45 -15.73
C GLN A 14 -50.52 19.49 -14.62
N LEU A 15 -49.79 20.61 -14.69
CA LEU A 15 -49.86 21.69 -13.70
C LEU A 15 -51.23 22.41 -13.71
N SER A 16 -51.90 22.44 -14.86
CA SER A 16 -53.28 22.92 -15.02
C SER A 16 -54.30 22.01 -14.34
N LEU A 17 -54.17 20.69 -14.52
CA LEU A 17 -55.10 19.67 -14.02
C LEU A 17 -55.01 19.46 -12.50
N GLU A 18 -53.84 19.64 -11.90
CA GLU A 18 -53.63 19.37 -10.47
C GLU A 18 -54.22 20.45 -9.55
N GLY A 19 -54.63 21.62 -10.08
CA GLY A 19 -55.26 22.71 -9.31
C GLY A 19 -54.45 23.25 -8.12
N LYS A 20 -53.21 22.75 -7.93
CA LYS A 20 -52.31 22.95 -6.80
C LYS A 20 -50.84 22.94 -7.22
N GLY A 21 -50.56 23.00 -8.53
CA GLY A 21 -49.20 23.10 -9.04
C GLY A 21 -48.51 24.35 -8.50
N SER A 22 -47.24 24.24 -8.10
CA SER A 22 -46.43 25.40 -7.74
C SER A 22 -46.41 26.35 -8.94
N ILE A 23 -47.11 27.48 -8.80
CA ILE A 23 -47.21 28.58 -9.77
C ILE A 23 -45.84 28.87 -10.40
N VAL A 24 -44.77 28.80 -9.59
CA VAL A 24 -43.34 28.85 -9.98
C VAL A 24 -42.97 27.87 -11.10
N ARG A 25 -43.35 26.59 -10.99
CA ARG A 25 -43.06 25.56 -12.00
C ARG A 25 -43.70 25.89 -13.35
N LEU A 26 -44.91 26.43 -13.32
CA LEU A 26 -45.62 26.85 -14.52
C LEU A 26 -44.87 28.00 -15.20
N ARG A 27 -44.43 29.02 -14.46
CA ARG A 27 -43.57 30.08 -15.03
C ARG A 27 -42.24 29.57 -15.54
N THR A 28 -41.57 28.69 -14.80
CA THR A 28 -40.29 28.12 -15.24
C THR A 28 -40.47 27.36 -16.55
N ALA A 29 -41.54 26.58 -16.68
CA ALA A 29 -41.90 25.91 -17.93
C ALA A 29 -42.11 26.93 -19.07
N LEU A 30 -42.89 27.98 -18.84
CA LEU A 30 -43.16 29.05 -19.81
C LEU A 30 -41.89 29.83 -20.20
N LEU A 31 -40.98 30.10 -19.27
CA LEU A 31 -39.68 30.71 -19.53
C LEU A 31 -38.75 29.77 -20.31
N MET A 32 -38.81 28.46 -20.06
CA MET A 32 -38.03 27.48 -20.81
C MET A 32 -38.47 27.35 -22.26
N MET A 33 -39.74 27.66 -22.55
CA MET A 33 -40.24 27.81 -23.92
C MET A 33 -39.70 29.08 -24.60
N SER A 34 -39.42 30.14 -23.83
CA SER A 34 -38.93 31.41 -24.37
C SER A 34 -37.63 31.22 -25.15
N GLY A 35 -37.65 31.59 -26.43
CA GLY A 35 -36.52 31.49 -27.35
C GLY A 35 -36.35 30.12 -28.02
N LYS A 36 -37.24 29.16 -27.75
CA LYS A 36 -37.18 27.80 -28.31
C LYS A 36 -38.40 27.40 -29.13
N ILE A 37 -39.47 28.19 -29.08
CA ILE A 37 -40.64 27.97 -29.93
C ILE A 37 -40.21 28.23 -31.38
N ASN A 38 -40.31 27.21 -32.23
CA ASN A 38 -40.07 27.40 -33.64
C ASN A 38 -41.19 28.28 -34.19
N SER A 39 -40.87 29.51 -34.58
CA SER A 39 -41.82 30.48 -35.12
C SER A 39 -42.38 30.09 -36.50
N SER A 40 -42.22 28.85 -36.93
CA SER A 40 -42.80 28.30 -38.17
C SER A 40 -43.59 27.00 -37.94
N ASP A 41 -43.64 26.50 -36.69
CA ASP A 41 -44.29 25.24 -36.35
C ASP A 41 -45.71 25.50 -35.81
N GLN A 42 -46.72 25.16 -36.63
CA GLN A 42 -48.12 25.44 -36.33
C GLN A 42 -48.67 24.58 -35.17
N GLU A 43 -48.15 23.37 -34.97
CA GLU A 43 -48.61 22.43 -33.95
C GLU A 43 -48.17 22.91 -32.55
N GLN A 44 -46.91 23.35 -32.41
CA GLN A 44 -46.41 23.94 -31.16
C GLN A 44 -47.20 25.20 -30.75
N ILE A 45 -47.62 25.98 -31.74
CA ILE A 45 -48.39 27.21 -31.53
C ILE A 45 -49.83 26.90 -31.09
N GLU A 46 -50.51 25.96 -31.73
CA GLU A 46 -51.86 25.53 -31.35
C GLU A 46 -51.89 24.87 -29.96
N VAL A 47 -50.86 24.11 -29.60
CA VAL A 47 -50.72 23.53 -28.25
C VAL A 47 -50.49 24.61 -27.19
N LEU A 48 -49.60 25.60 -27.43
CA LEU A 48 -49.41 26.70 -26.48
C LEU A 48 -50.71 27.47 -26.23
N VAL A 49 -51.46 27.78 -27.28
CA VAL A 49 -52.73 28.52 -27.17
C VAL A 49 -53.80 27.65 -26.48
N SER A 50 -53.99 26.40 -26.90
CA SER A 50 -55.03 25.53 -26.31
C SER A 50 -54.75 25.13 -24.87
N GLN A 51 -53.50 25.12 -24.41
CA GLN A 51 -53.12 24.73 -23.05
C GLN A 51 -52.93 25.92 -22.09
N CYS A 52 -52.42 27.06 -22.56
CA CYS A 52 -52.21 28.23 -21.68
C CYS A 52 -53.50 29.03 -21.42
N VAL A 53 -54.44 29.04 -22.37
CA VAL A 53 -55.71 29.79 -22.24
C VAL A 53 -56.59 29.28 -21.11
N PRO A 54 -56.87 27.97 -20.99
CA PRO A 54 -57.68 27.45 -19.88
C PRO A 54 -57.04 27.74 -18.51
N VAL A 55 -55.71 27.77 -18.43
CA VAL A 55 -54.99 28.10 -17.20
C VAL A 55 -55.20 29.57 -16.82
N LEU A 56 -55.04 30.49 -17.78
CA LEU A 56 -55.29 31.92 -17.56
C LEU A 56 -56.74 32.21 -17.19
N GLU A 57 -57.69 31.55 -17.85
CA GLU A 57 -59.11 31.67 -17.57
C GLU A 57 -59.47 31.12 -16.18
N SER A 58 -58.86 30.00 -15.76
CA SER A 58 -59.06 29.43 -14.42
C SER A 58 -58.56 30.33 -13.28
N LEU A 59 -57.61 31.22 -13.60
CA LEU A 59 -57.01 32.16 -12.66
C LEU A 59 -57.68 33.55 -12.70
N ALA A 60 -58.46 33.85 -13.75
CA ALA A 60 -59.19 35.11 -13.88
C ALA A 60 -60.36 35.17 -12.86
N PRO A 61 -60.61 36.32 -12.20
CA PRO A 61 -61.74 36.44 -11.28
C PRO A 61 -63.06 36.28 -12.03
N THR A 62 -63.97 35.50 -11.48
CA THR A 62 -65.30 35.27 -12.07
C THR A 62 -66.27 36.43 -11.87
N THR A 63 -65.91 37.45 -11.07
CA THR A 63 -66.70 38.66 -10.84
C THR A 63 -65.83 39.92 -10.70
N THR A 64 -66.36 41.07 -11.09
CA THR A 64 -65.69 42.39 -11.08
C THR A 64 -65.44 42.98 -9.68
N SER A 65 -65.83 42.28 -8.61
CA SER A 65 -65.78 42.78 -7.22
C SER A 65 -64.69 42.16 -6.34
N GLU A 66 -63.98 41.12 -6.80
CA GLU A 66 -62.88 40.51 -6.05
C GLU A 66 -61.53 41.05 -6.54
N ALA A 67 -60.68 41.48 -5.60
CA ALA A 67 -59.33 41.90 -5.92
C ALA A 67 -58.57 40.74 -6.59
N LYS A 68 -58.03 40.97 -7.80
CA LYS A 68 -57.31 39.96 -8.58
C LYS A 68 -56.18 39.33 -7.73
N PRO A 69 -56.01 38.00 -7.75
CA PRO A 69 -54.88 37.38 -7.08
C PRO A 69 -53.57 37.90 -7.71
N PRO A 70 -52.54 38.24 -6.90
CA PRO A 70 -51.20 38.62 -7.38
C PRO A 70 -50.59 37.64 -8.41
N VAL A 71 -51.08 36.40 -8.41
CA VAL A 71 -50.70 35.28 -9.28
C VAL A 71 -51.02 35.53 -10.76
N VAL A 72 -52.17 36.16 -11.06
CA VAL A 72 -52.59 36.43 -12.46
C VAL A 72 -51.60 37.39 -13.10
N GLU A 73 -51.27 38.47 -12.40
CA GLU A 73 -50.36 39.51 -12.87
C GLU A 73 -48.98 38.96 -13.23
N TRP A 74 -48.50 38.03 -12.40
CA TRP A 74 -47.21 37.38 -12.53
C TRP A 74 -47.13 36.36 -13.68
N LEU A 75 -48.24 35.65 -13.94
CA LEU A 75 -48.32 34.73 -15.06
C LEU A 75 -48.28 35.49 -16.39
N LEU A 76 -48.94 36.66 -16.44
CA LEU A 76 -49.00 37.51 -17.63
C LEU A 76 -47.63 38.07 -18.01
N ASP A 77 -46.84 38.55 -17.04
CA ASP A 77 -45.45 38.98 -17.30
C ASP A 77 -44.62 37.84 -17.92
N SER A 78 -44.83 36.61 -17.43
CA SER A 78 -44.09 35.42 -17.85
C SER A 78 -44.54 34.85 -19.20
N LEU A 79 -45.80 35.07 -19.56
CA LEU A 79 -46.38 34.66 -20.85
C LEU A 79 -46.14 35.68 -21.96
N SER A 80 -45.95 36.96 -21.61
CA SER A 80 -45.87 38.05 -22.59
C SER A 80 -44.78 37.85 -23.65
N LEU A 81 -43.61 37.33 -23.27
CA LEU A 81 -42.49 37.08 -24.17
C LEU A 81 -42.67 35.79 -25.03
N PRO A 82 -43.00 34.61 -24.47
CA PRO A 82 -43.37 33.44 -25.27
C PRO A 82 -44.53 33.72 -26.25
N LEU A 83 -45.57 34.40 -25.77
CA LEU A 83 -46.73 34.78 -26.59
C LEU A 83 -46.34 35.75 -27.70
N ARG A 84 -45.43 36.71 -27.44
CA ARG A 84 -44.86 37.57 -28.47
C ARG A 84 -44.12 36.78 -29.53
N GLN A 85 -43.28 35.82 -29.14
CA GLN A 85 -42.50 34.99 -30.08
C GLN A 85 -43.39 34.12 -30.97
N VAL A 86 -44.43 33.54 -30.37
CA VAL A 86 -45.48 32.80 -31.10
C VAL A 86 -46.23 33.69 -32.07
N LEU A 87 -46.57 34.91 -31.67
CA LEU A 87 -47.31 35.84 -32.52
C LEU A 87 -46.44 36.52 -33.58
N THR A 88 -45.11 36.50 -33.44
CA THR A 88 -44.19 36.91 -34.51
C THR A 88 -44.06 35.90 -35.65
N ALA A 89 -44.55 34.67 -35.47
CA ALA A 89 -44.43 33.56 -36.42
C ALA A 89 -45.14 33.76 -37.77
N ASP A 90 -45.98 34.79 -37.90
CA ASP A 90 -46.93 35.03 -39.00
C ASP A 90 -47.93 33.87 -39.25
N ALA A 91 -47.60 32.60 -39.00
CA ALA A 91 -48.45 31.42 -39.18
C ALA A 91 -49.79 31.51 -38.44
N LEU A 92 -49.79 31.90 -37.17
CA LEU A 92 -51.03 32.04 -36.38
C LEU A 92 -51.87 33.25 -36.81
N LEU A 93 -51.20 34.37 -37.09
CA LEU A 93 -51.83 35.63 -37.51
C LEU A 93 -52.37 35.57 -38.96
N ASN A 94 -51.83 34.69 -39.78
CA ASN A 94 -52.28 34.45 -41.15
C ASN A 94 -53.40 33.39 -41.24
N ASN A 95 -53.62 32.59 -40.18
CA ASN A 95 -54.77 31.68 -40.13
C ASN A 95 -56.07 32.48 -39.82
N PRO A 96 -57.05 32.49 -40.74
CA PRO A 96 -58.26 33.30 -40.61
C PRO A 96 -59.10 33.05 -39.35
N ASP A 97 -59.02 31.84 -38.78
CA ASP A 97 -59.88 31.41 -37.67
C ASP A 97 -59.27 31.67 -36.28
N SER A 98 -57.97 31.99 -36.21
CA SER A 98 -57.22 32.13 -34.95
C SER A 98 -57.66 33.29 -34.06
N SER A 99 -58.32 34.31 -34.60
CA SER A 99 -58.72 35.50 -33.84
C SER A 99 -59.77 35.20 -32.78
N ALA A 100 -60.62 34.19 -33.01
CA ALA A 100 -61.57 33.71 -32.00
C ALA A 100 -60.87 33.12 -30.77
N THR A 101 -59.69 32.54 -30.96
CA THR A 101 -58.87 31.95 -29.89
C THR A 101 -57.95 32.99 -29.23
N LEU A 102 -57.48 34.00 -29.97
CA LEU A 102 -56.61 35.05 -29.46
C LEU A 102 -57.35 36.12 -28.65
N LEU A 103 -58.59 36.44 -29.03
CA LEU A 103 -59.34 37.53 -28.41
C LEU A 103 -59.59 37.32 -26.90
N PRO A 104 -59.97 36.13 -26.39
CA PRO A 104 -60.09 35.88 -24.95
C PRO A 104 -58.79 36.14 -24.18
N ILE A 105 -57.63 35.84 -24.78
CA ILE A 105 -56.31 36.11 -24.20
C ILE A 105 -56.07 37.62 -24.10
N LEU A 106 -56.33 38.31 -25.20
CA LEU A 106 -56.19 39.77 -25.30
C LEU A 106 -57.16 40.48 -24.34
N ASP A 107 -58.39 39.98 -24.19
CA ASP A 107 -59.38 40.50 -23.26
C ASP A 107 -58.97 40.27 -21.79
N THR A 108 -58.44 39.10 -21.46
CA THR A 108 -57.90 38.82 -20.12
C THR A 108 -56.72 39.74 -19.78
N LEU A 109 -55.84 39.97 -20.76
CA LEU A 109 -54.73 40.92 -20.66
C LEU A 109 -55.23 42.37 -20.52
N TYR A 110 -56.22 42.76 -21.34
CA TYR A 110 -56.88 44.07 -21.32
C TYR A 110 -57.44 44.37 -19.92
N ASP A 111 -58.21 43.44 -19.36
CA ASP A 111 -58.81 43.60 -18.04
C ASP A 111 -57.75 43.66 -16.96
N SER A 112 -56.62 42.96 -17.10
CA SER A 112 -55.51 43.04 -16.14
C SER A 112 -54.77 44.37 -16.18
N VAL A 113 -54.72 45.03 -17.33
CA VAL A 113 -54.04 46.32 -17.49
C VAL A 113 -54.90 47.47 -16.97
N LEU A 114 -56.21 47.45 -17.21
CA LEU A 114 -57.11 48.56 -16.88
C LEU A 114 -57.64 48.58 -15.45
N THR A 115 -57.70 47.44 -14.76
CA THR A 115 -58.13 47.40 -13.34
C THR A 115 -57.07 47.94 -12.37
N ARG A 116 -55.93 48.44 -12.87
CA ARG A 116 -54.84 49.00 -12.06
C ARG A 116 -55.00 50.50 -11.92
N ASN A 117 -54.73 51.04 -10.73
CA ASN A 117 -54.73 52.48 -10.49
C ASN A 117 -53.74 53.16 -11.47
N PRO A 118 -54.10 54.26 -12.16
CA PRO A 118 -53.19 55.05 -13.02
C PRO A 118 -51.84 55.41 -12.38
N HIS A 119 -51.80 55.51 -11.04
CA HIS A 119 -50.58 55.73 -10.26
C HIS A 119 -49.83 54.44 -9.87
N ASP A 120 -50.47 53.27 -9.97
CA ASP A 120 -49.87 51.93 -9.94
C ASP A 120 -49.46 51.44 -11.34
N VAL A 121 -49.66 52.25 -12.39
CA VAL A 121 -49.28 51.94 -13.79
C VAL A 121 -47.77 51.99 -13.93
N PHE A 122 -47.10 50.97 -13.41
CA PHE A 122 -45.79 50.60 -13.88
C PHE A 122 -45.78 49.09 -14.06
N ILE A 123 -46.59 48.63 -15.01
CA ILE A 123 -46.37 47.34 -15.68
C ILE A 123 -44.87 47.25 -15.98
N ASP A 124 -44.25 46.08 -15.80
CA ASP A 124 -42.88 45.87 -16.27
C ASP A 124 -42.79 46.42 -17.71
N ALA A 125 -41.90 47.39 -17.96
CA ALA A 125 -41.84 48.08 -19.24
C ALA A 125 -41.78 47.09 -20.41
N ASP A 126 -41.18 45.92 -20.19
CA ASP A 126 -41.09 44.82 -21.15
C ASP A 126 -42.45 44.14 -21.40
N ALA A 127 -43.23 43.83 -20.36
CA ALA A 127 -44.57 43.25 -20.50
C ALA A 127 -45.53 44.22 -21.22
N SER A 128 -45.44 45.51 -20.91
CA SER A 128 -46.17 46.54 -21.65
C SER A 128 -45.77 46.61 -23.12
N LYS A 129 -44.46 46.63 -23.40
CA LYS A 129 -43.93 46.62 -24.78
C LYS A 129 -44.35 45.35 -25.53
N HIS A 130 -44.36 44.20 -24.87
CA HIS A 130 -44.80 42.93 -25.47
C HIS A 130 -46.29 42.93 -25.76
N PHE A 131 -47.13 43.38 -24.83
CA PHE A 131 -48.58 43.48 -25.03
C PHE A 131 -48.95 44.45 -26.15
N GLY A 132 -48.38 45.66 -26.14
CA GLY A 132 -48.57 46.63 -27.21
C GLY A 132 -48.15 46.09 -28.58
N PHE A 133 -47.00 45.41 -28.63
CA PHE A 133 -46.51 44.74 -29.84
C PHE A 133 -47.48 43.65 -30.35
N ILE A 134 -48.01 42.84 -29.43
CA ILE A 134 -48.95 41.75 -29.73
C ILE A 134 -50.24 42.31 -30.35
N ILE A 135 -50.86 43.31 -29.71
CA ILE A 135 -52.10 43.93 -30.20
C ILE A 135 -51.86 44.59 -31.56
N ARG A 136 -50.77 45.35 -31.68
CA ARG A 136 -50.40 46.00 -32.94
C ARG A 136 -50.26 45.01 -34.09
N ARG A 137 -49.60 43.88 -33.85
CA ARG A 137 -49.45 42.80 -34.85
C ARG A 137 -50.79 42.14 -35.17
N TRP A 138 -51.60 41.83 -34.16
CA TRP A 138 -52.91 41.22 -34.36
C TRP A 138 -53.87 42.12 -35.15
N LEU A 139 -53.97 43.41 -34.83
CA LEU A 139 -54.83 44.36 -35.55
C LEU A 139 -54.46 44.51 -37.05
N PHE A 140 -53.24 44.15 -37.46
CA PHE A 140 -52.81 44.13 -38.86
C PHE A 140 -52.93 42.77 -39.54
N SER A 141 -53.24 41.72 -38.78
CA SER A 141 -53.24 40.34 -39.27
C SER A 141 -54.40 40.02 -40.21
N GLU A 142 -54.24 39.01 -41.06
CA GLU A 142 -55.33 38.55 -41.93
C GLU A 142 -56.45 37.90 -41.10
N SER A 143 -56.08 37.24 -40.00
CA SER A 143 -57.02 36.72 -39.00
C SER A 143 -57.95 37.81 -38.45
N PHE A 144 -57.39 38.95 -38.02
CA PHE A 144 -58.20 40.06 -37.52
C PHE A 144 -59.09 40.62 -38.62
N LYS A 145 -58.58 40.78 -39.84
CA LYS A 145 -59.40 41.30 -40.95
C LYS A 145 -60.60 40.41 -41.24
N GLN A 146 -60.44 39.09 -41.17
CA GLN A 146 -61.54 38.16 -41.38
C GLN A 146 -62.53 38.21 -40.22
N TRP A 147 -62.05 38.19 -38.97
CA TRP A 147 -62.87 38.29 -37.78
C TRP A 147 -63.65 39.61 -37.70
N ALA A 148 -63.01 40.73 -38.05
CA ALA A 148 -63.57 42.08 -37.99
C ALA A 148 -64.75 42.31 -38.93
N LYS A 149 -64.85 41.55 -40.05
CA LYS A 149 -65.98 41.66 -41.00
C LYS A 149 -67.34 41.46 -40.32
N ASP A 150 -67.39 40.50 -39.40
CA ASP A 150 -68.64 40.06 -38.77
C ASP A 150 -68.76 40.49 -37.30
N ASN A 151 -67.67 40.95 -36.67
CA ASN A 151 -67.62 41.14 -35.22
C ASN A 151 -67.11 42.53 -34.76
N LEU A 152 -66.57 43.38 -35.64
CA LEU A 152 -66.04 44.69 -35.23
C LEU A 152 -67.18 45.68 -34.95
N THR A 153 -67.33 46.10 -33.69
CA THR A 153 -68.38 47.03 -33.25
C THR A 153 -67.81 48.34 -32.71
N LYS A 154 -68.68 49.35 -32.57
CA LYS A 154 -68.34 50.61 -31.90
C LYS A 154 -67.98 50.39 -30.42
N GLU A 155 -68.63 49.44 -29.75
CA GLU A 155 -68.33 49.06 -28.36
C GLU A 155 -66.93 48.47 -28.23
N PHE A 156 -66.51 47.65 -29.21
CA PHE A 156 -65.15 47.14 -29.28
C PHE A 156 -64.13 48.29 -29.40
N ILE A 157 -64.37 49.25 -30.30
CA ILE A 157 -63.46 50.39 -30.49
C ILE A 157 -63.39 51.25 -29.22
N ALA A 158 -64.54 51.50 -28.57
CA ALA A 158 -64.61 52.21 -27.29
C ALA A 158 -63.83 51.49 -26.19
N LYS A 159 -63.89 50.15 -26.15
CA LYS A 159 -63.11 49.33 -25.22
C LYS A 159 -61.60 49.56 -25.45
N TRP A 160 -61.13 49.38 -26.67
CA TRP A 160 -59.68 49.32 -26.96
C TRP A 160 -58.98 50.67 -27.10
N VAL A 161 -59.69 51.74 -27.45
CA VAL A 161 -59.09 53.09 -27.60
C VAL A 161 -58.54 53.63 -26.28
N VAL A 162 -59.07 53.24 -25.12
CA VAL A 162 -58.59 53.73 -23.81
C VAL A 162 -57.13 53.34 -23.58
N LEU A 163 -56.71 52.21 -24.12
CA LEU A 163 -55.38 51.64 -23.93
C LEU A 163 -54.29 52.27 -24.80
N THR A 164 -54.64 53.04 -25.82
CA THR A 164 -53.65 53.63 -26.73
C THR A 164 -52.82 54.73 -26.08
N ASN A 165 -53.26 55.26 -24.95
CA ASN A 165 -52.45 56.16 -24.12
C ASN A 165 -51.29 55.42 -23.43
N HIS A 166 -51.39 54.10 -23.34
CA HIS A 166 -50.43 53.23 -22.67
C HIS A 166 -49.65 52.33 -23.64
N PHE A 167 -50.05 52.22 -24.91
CA PHE A 167 -49.43 51.34 -25.90
C PHE A 167 -49.43 51.90 -27.33
N ASP A 168 -48.37 51.59 -28.09
CA ASP A 168 -48.20 51.98 -29.50
C ASP A 168 -49.05 51.13 -30.47
N PHE A 169 -50.38 51.28 -30.43
CA PHE A 169 -51.26 50.68 -31.44
C PHE A 169 -52.39 51.59 -31.96
N GLY A 170 -52.42 52.87 -31.56
CA GLY A 170 -53.48 53.81 -31.96
C GLY A 170 -53.63 53.94 -33.49
N SER A 171 -52.51 53.97 -34.22
CA SER A 171 -52.52 54.01 -35.70
C SER A 171 -53.16 52.78 -36.34
N GLN A 172 -53.04 51.61 -35.71
CA GLN A 172 -53.63 50.34 -36.17
C GLN A 172 -55.13 50.31 -35.92
N LEU A 173 -55.55 50.81 -34.75
CA LEU A 173 -56.97 50.92 -34.43
C LEU A 173 -57.67 51.89 -35.39
N ASP A 174 -57.09 53.07 -35.63
CA ASP A 174 -57.59 54.03 -36.62
C ASP A 174 -57.68 53.43 -38.04
N SER A 175 -56.67 52.65 -38.43
CA SER A 175 -56.68 51.94 -39.72
C SER A 175 -57.83 50.92 -39.81
N ALA A 176 -58.12 50.19 -38.73
CA ALA A 176 -59.23 49.24 -38.69
C ALA A 176 -60.59 49.95 -38.84
N VAL A 177 -60.82 51.06 -38.14
CA VAL A 177 -62.05 51.87 -38.25
C VAL A 177 -62.28 52.30 -39.70
N LYS A 178 -61.23 52.80 -40.37
CA LYS A 178 -61.30 53.26 -41.77
C LYS A 178 -61.54 52.12 -42.74
N ASN A 179 -60.84 51.00 -42.58
CA ASN A 179 -60.92 49.87 -43.51
C ASN A 179 -62.30 49.18 -43.47
N PHE A 180 -62.91 49.08 -42.29
CA PHE A 180 -64.23 48.45 -42.11
C PHE A 180 -65.39 49.44 -42.14
N LYS A 181 -65.13 50.73 -42.37
CA LYS A 181 -66.14 51.80 -42.48
C LYS A 181 -67.09 51.86 -41.28
N ILE A 182 -66.54 51.73 -40.07
CA ILE A 182 -67.33 51.81 -38.83
C ILE A 182 -67.67 53.28 -38.53
N GLU A 183 -68.96 53.61 -38.44
CA GLU A 183 -69.41 54.94 -38.03
C GLU A 183 -69.27 55.10 -36.51
N LEU A 184 -68.47 56.09 -36.08
CA LEU A 184 -68.21 56.38 -34.68
C LEU A 184 -68.84 57.71 -34.25
N PRO A 185 -69.35 57.81 -33.00
CA PRO A 185 -69.63 59.09 -32.36
C PRO A 185 -68.43 60.05 -32.39
N GLU A 186 -68.68 61.36 -32.48
CA GLU A 186 -67.64 62.38 -32.70
C GLU A 186 -66.58 62.40 -31.58
N ASP A 187 -66.99 62.18 -30.33
CA ASP A 187 -66.12 62.06 -29.16
C ASP A 187 -65.19 60.84 -29.24
N LEU A 188 -65.71 59.70 -29.67
CA LEU A 188 -64.94 58.47 -29.83
C LEU A 188 -64.01 58.53 -31.05
N ALA A 189 -64.47 59.13 -32.16
CA ALA A 189 -63.65 59.35 -33.34
C ALA A 189 -62.46 60.27 -33.03
N GLU A 190 -62.65 61.29 -32.18
CA GLU A 190 -61.58 62.17 -31.75
C GLU A 190 -60.58 61.47 -30.82
N GLN A 191 -61.04 60.63 -29.89
CA GLN A 191 -60.16 59.79 -29.06
C GLN A 191 -59.27 58.88 -29.92
N VAL A 192 -59.84 58.24 -30.95
CA VAL A 192 -59.08 57.41 -31.90
C VAL A 192 -58.05 58.25 -32.66
N ARG A 193 -58.35 59.49 -33.08
CA ARG A 193 -57.37 60.35 -33.78
C ARG A 193 -56.23 60.80 -32.88
N VAL A 194 -56.54 61.24 -31.65
CA VAL A 194 -55.53 61.68 -30.67
C VAL A 194 -54.62 60.52 -30.29
N SER A 195 -55.17 59.31 -30.21
CA SER A 195 -54.41 58.10 -29.88
C SER A 195 -53.24 57.78 -30.80
N VAL A 196 -53.34 58.17 -32.09
CA VAL A 196 -52.32 57.90 -33.11
C VAL A 196 -50.97 58.53 -32.76
N ASN A 197 -50.98 59.66 -32.03
CA ASN A 197 -49.80 60.43 -31.66
C ASN A 197 -49.58 60.53 -30.14
N GLY A 198 -50.43 59.87 -29.34
CA GLY A 198 -50.44 60.02 -27.88
C GLY A 198 -49.40 59.17 -27.15
N TYR A 199 -48.97 58.05 -27.74
CA TYR A 199 -47.99 57.16 -27.13
C TYR A 199 -46.56 57.69 -27.28
N LYS A 200 -45.82 57.78 -26.16
CA LYS A 200 -44.41 58.23 -26.14
C LYS A 200 -43.57 57.27 -25.31
N ASP A 201 -42.85 56.38 -26.01
CA ASP A 201 -41.91 55.42 -25.40
C ASP A 201 -40.96 56.07 -24.38
N SER A 202 -40.43 57.26 -24.71
CA SER A 202 -39.48 57.98 -23.88
C SER A 202 -40.04 58.44 -22.53
N GLU A 203 -41.32 58.81 -22.46
CA GLU A 203 -41.96 59.28 -21.22
C GLU A 203 -42.25 58.12 -20.27
N ILE A 204 -42.64 56.95 -20.81
CA ILE A 204 -42.85 55.72 -20.04
C ILE A 204 -41.51 55.19 -19.51
N GLU A 205 -40.48 55.19 -20.35
CA GLU A 205 -39.15 54.72 -19.95
C GLU A 205 -38.49 55.64 -18.92
N GLN A 206 -38.70 56.96 -19.02
CA GLN A 206 -38.31 57.93 -17.99
C GLN A 206 -39.09 57.76 -16.68
N GLY A 207 -40.40 57.52 -16.75
CA GLY A 207 -41.22 57.22 -15.57
C GLY A 207 -40.76 55.95 -14.84
N TYR A 208 -40.37 54.91 -15.58
CA TYR A 208 -39.80 53.69 -15.04
C TYR A 208 -38.41 53.89 -14.42
N GLN A 209 -37.53 54.66 -15.09
CA GLN A 209 -36.18 54.98 -14.59
C GLN A 209 -36.18 55.93 -13.38
N ALA A 210 -37.22 56.74 -13.20
CA ALA A 210 -37.36 57.65 -12.06
C ALA A 210 -37.68 56.95 -10.73
N ILE A 211 -38.02 55.66 -10.77
CA ILE A 211 -38.28 54.86 -9.58
C ILE A 211 -36.95 54.52 -8.91
N VAL A 212 -36.64 55.20 -7.81
CA VAL A 212 -35.50 54.87 -6.96
C VAL A 212 -35.83 53.59 -6.22
N THR A 213 -35.28 52.46 -6.70
CA THR A 213 -35.40 51.18 -6.00
C THR A 213 -34.07 50.72 -5.44
N SER A 214 -34.06 50.31 -4.17
CA SER A 214 -32.88 49.75 -3.50
C SER A 214 -32.98 48.23 -3.34
N LEU A 215 -31.84 47.56 -3.14
CA LEU A 215 -31.82 46.14 -2.81
C LEU A 215 -32.61 45.85 -1.52
N ALA A 216 -32.61 46.78 -0.56
CA ALA A 216 -33.41 46.68 0.65
C ALA A 216 -34.92 46.52 0.38
N GLN A 217 -35.47 47.20 -0.64
CA GLN A 217 -36.86 47.02 -1.04
C GLN A 217 -37.11 45.65 -1.70
N ALA A 218 -36.11 45.05 -2.34
CA ALA A 218 -36.24 43.68 -2.84
C ALA A 218 -36.33 42.64 -1.71
N GLN A 219 -35.70 42.92 -0.57
CA GLN A 219 -35.68 42.04 0.59
C GLN A 219 -36.88 42.21 1.54
N ASP A 220 -37.54 43.36 1.51
CA ASP A 220 -38.64 43.68 2.42
C ASP A 220 -39.86 42.80 2.16
N ALA A 221 -40.00 41.74 2.96
CA ALA A 221 -41.10 40.78 2.86
C ALA A 221 -42.48 41.40 3.15
N SER A 222 -42.55 42.62 3.70
CA SER A 222 -43.83 43.34 3.87
C SER A 222 -44.34 43.97 2.57
N LEU A 223 -43.46 44.13 1.57
CA LEU A 223 -43.83 44.66 0.26
C LEU A 223 -44.41 43.57 -0.65
N PRO A 224 -45.35 43.92 -1.56
CA PRO A 224 -45.86 42.97 -2.55
C PRO A 224 -44.73 42.36 -3.40
N PRO A 225 -44.80 41.06 -3.77
CA PRO A 225 -43.78 40.38 -4.56
C PRO A 225 -43.40 41.12 -5.85
N GLN A 226 -44.35 41.80 -6.51
CA GLN A 226 -44.12 42.59 -7.71
C GLN A 226 -43.21 43.80 -7.45
N VAL A 227 -43.44 44.50 -6.33
CA VAL A 227 -42.64 45.68 -5.95
C VAL A 227 -41.20 45.26 -5.65
N ARG A 228 -41.05 44.19 -4.85
CA ARG A 228 -39.74 43.61 -4.54
C ARG A 228 -39.01 43.16 -5.80
N ARG A 229 -39.73 42.51 -6.73
CA ARG A 229 -39.15 42.02 -7.98
C ARG A 229 -38.67 43.14 -8.89
N ARG A 230 -39.44 44.23 -9.01
CA ARG A 230 -39.02 45.43 -9.74
C ARG A 230 -37.76 46.03 -9.13
N ALA A 231 -37.70 46.11 -7.80
CA ALA A 231 -36.51 46.60 -7.11
C ALA A 231 -35.28 45.74 -7.41
N PHE A 232 -35.43 44.41 -7.41
CA PHE A 232 -34.34 43.51 -7.78
C PHE A 232 -33.96 43.61 -9.26
N LYS A 233 -34.92 43.70 -10.19
CA LYS A 233 -34.64 43.89 -11.63
C LYS A 233 -33.88 45.19 -11.90
N ALA A 234 -34.30 46.30 -11.28
CA ALA A 234 -33.61 47.58 -11.40
C ALA A 234 -32.20 47.54 -10.79
N PHE A 235 -32.03 46.81 -9.68
CA PHE A 235 -30.72 46.53 -9.10
C PHE A 235 -29.81 45.75 -10.07
N VAL A 236 -30.31 44.65 -10.67
CA VAL A 236 -29.57 43.84 -11.65
C VAL A 236 -29.21 44.67 -12.90
N LYS A 237 -30.15 45.49 -13.41
CA LYS A 237 -29.90 46.36 -14.57
C LYS A 237 -28.78 47.37 -14.32
N GLN A 238 -28.68 47.95 -13.13
CA GLN A 238 -27.58 48.85 -12.78
C GLN A 238 -26.22 48.14 -12.81
N ILE A 239 -26.17 46.87 -12.40
CA ILE A 239 -24.98 46.03 -12.50
C ILE A 239 -24.66 45.75 -13.97
N GLU A 240 -25.64 45.33 -14.78
CA GLU A 240 -25.50 45.06 -16.22
C GLU A 240 -24.99 46.29 -17.00
N GLU A 241 -25.57 47.47 -16.74
CA GLU A 241 -25.13 48.74 -17.34
C GLU A 241 -23.69 49.08 -16.94
N GLY A 242 -23.30 48.87 -15.68
CA GLY A 242 -21.92 49.03 -15.24
C GLY A 242 -20.97 47.98 -15.83
N SER A 243 -21.50 46.86 -16.32
CA SER A 243 -20.74 45.73 -16.85
C SER A 243 -20.33 45.84 -18.32
N SER A 244 -20.94 46.77 -19.06
CA SER A 244 -20.59 46.96 -20.46
C SER A 244 -19.14 47.42 -20.65
N SER A 245 -18.52 46.95 -21.74
CA SER A 245 -17.15 47.36 -22.12
C SER A 245 -17.05 48.87 -22.38
N THR A 246 -18.15 49.51 -22.76
CA THR A 246 -18.25 50.95 -23.03
C THR A 246 -18.55 51.81 -21.80
N SER A 247 -18.71 51.20 -20.61
CA SER A 247 -19.13 51.92 -19.41
C SER A 247 -18.03 52.76 -18.77
N SER A 248 -18.42 53.90 -18.22
CA SER A 248 -17.51 54.82 -17.53
C SER A 248 -16.90 54.18 -16.28
N LYS A 249 -15.71 54.65 -15.87
CA LYS A 249 -15.05 54.19 -14.62
C LYS A 249 -15.98 54.31 -13.40
N LYS A 250 -16.71 55.43 -13.30
CA LYS A 250 -17.67 55.69 -12.21
C LYS A 250 -18.84 54.68 -12.22
N ALA A 251 -19.33 54.29 -13.40
CA ALA A 251 -20.38 53.27 -13.52
C ALA A 251 -19.88 51.88 -13.11
N LYS A 252 -18.63 51.54 -13.43
CA LYS A 252 -17.99 50.28 -13.00
C LYS A 252 -17.80 50.24 -11.47
N GLU A 253 -17.34 51.33 -10.87
CA GLU A 253 -17.19 51.46 -9.41
C GLU A 253 -18.54 51.36 -8.68
N HIS A 254 -19.59 51.97 -9.23
CA HIS A 254 -20.95 51.87 -8.68
C HIS A 254 -21.47 50.43 -8.74
N ALA A 255 -21.36 49.77 -9.89
CA ALA A 255 -21.76 48.37 -10.03
C ALA A 255 -20.97 47.45 -9.07
N ALA A 256 -19.68 47.72 -8.87
CA ALA A 256 -18.86 47.00 -7.90
C ALA A 256 -19.33 47.17 -6.46
N ALA A 257 -19.83 48.35 -6.09
CA ALA A 257 -20.42 48.60 -4.77
C ALA A 257 -21.75 47.86 -4.59
N LEU A 258 -22.58 47.82 -5.63
CA LEU A 258 -23.83 47.06 -5.63
C LEU A 258 -23.59 45.55 -5.45
N VAL A 259 -22.55 44.98 -6.08
CA VAL A 259 -22.18 43.57 -5.85
C VAL A 259 -21.78 43.30 -4.40
N VAL A 260 -21.10 44.25 -3.73
CA VAL A 260 -20.78 44.13 -2.30
C VAL A 260 -22.05 44.18 -1.45
N GLU A 261 -22.98 45.08 -1.75
CA GLU A 261 -24.29 45.13 -1.09
C GLU A 261 -25.04 43.79 -1.26
N PHE A 262 -25.00 43.21 -2.46
CA PHE A 262 -25.60 41.91 -2.74
C PHE A 262 -24.94 40.78 -1.97
N ASN A 263 -23.61 40.77 -1.86
CA ASN A 263 -22.89 39.74 -1.13
C ASN A 263 -23.39 39.61 0.32
N GLN A 264 -23.60 40.74 1.00
CA GLN A 264 -24.07 40.77 2.39
C GLN A 264 -25.46 40.16 2.59
N VAL A 265 -26.24 40.02 1.52
CA VAL A 265 -27.64 39.63 1.60
C VAL A 265 -28.01 38.44 0.73
N CYS A 266 -27.10 37.90 -0.06
CA CYS A 266 -27.40 36.87 -1.05
C CYS A 266 -27.97 35.60 -0.40
N SER A 267 -27.39 35.13 0.70
CA SER A 267 -27.87 33.94 1.42
C SER A 267 -29.27 34.13 1.97
N THR A 268 -29.54 35.25 2.65
CA THR A 268 -30.88 35.53 3.21
C THR A 268 -31.91 35.76 2.10
N PHE A 269 -31.50 36.35 0.98
CA PHE A 269 -32.33 36.51 -0.20
C PHE A 269 -32.67 35.15 -0.83
N ILE A 270 -31.71 34.24 -0.98
CA ILE A 270 -31.92 32.88 -1.51
C ILE A 270 -32.78 32.04 -0.57
N GLN A 271 -32.67 32.22 0.75
CA GLN A 271 -33.51 31.50 1.71
C GLN A 271 -34.93 32.09 1.84
N SER A 272 -35.21 33.24 1.22
CA SER A 272 -36.56 33.83 1.24
C SER A 272 -37.59 32.85 0.65
N PRO A 273 -38.77 32.65 1.27
CA PRO A 273 -39.85 31.84 0.71
C PRO A 273 -40.20 32.27 -0.73
N ASP A 274 -40.10 33.57 -0.97
CA ASP A 274 -40.40 34.21 -2.25
C ASP A 274 -39.24 34.17 -3.26
N PHE A 275 -38.09 33.57 -2.95
CA PHE A 275 -36.93 33.57 -3.86
C PHE A 275 -37.26 33.10 -5.28
N ASN A 276 -38.17 32.12 -5.37
CA ASN A 276 -38.67 31.56 -6.61
C ASN A 276 -39.25 32.63 -7.57
N TYR A 277 -39.76 33.74 -7.03
CA TYR A 277 -40.25 34.89 -7.81
C TYR A 277 -39.12 35.71 -8.45
N PHE A 278 -37.90 35.62 -7.93
CA PHE A 278 -36.72 36.38 -8.36
C PHE A 278 -35.74 35.55 -9.19
N LEU A 279 -35.96 34.24 -9.28
CA LEU A 279 -34.99 33.28 -9.81
C LEU A 279 -34.42 33.70 -11.17
N ASP A 280 -35.25 34.08 -12.14
CA ASP A 280 -34.80 34.50 -13.48
C ASP A 280 -33.90 35.75 -13.47
N GLN A 281 -34.20 36.74 -12.62
CA GLN A 281 -33.37 37.94 -12.47
C GLN A 281 -32.06 37.59 -11.77
N TYR A 282 -32.12 36.66 -10.82
CA TYR A 282 -30.95 36.12 -10.16
C TYR A 282 -30.08 35.34 -11.17
N MET A 283 -30.68 34.56 -12.09
CA MET A 283 -29.93 33.90 -13.17
C MET A 283 -29.24 34.94 -14.08
N SER A 284 -29.94 36.01 -14.47
CA SER A 284 -29.37 37.11 -15.27
C SER A 284 -28.17 37.75 -14.56
N LEU A 285 -28.31 37.97 -13.26
CA LEU A 285 -27.24 38.47 -12.41
C LEU A 285 -26.03 37.52 -12.43
N CYS A 286 -26.23 36.21 -12.18
CA CYS A 286 -25.15 35.23 -12.21
C CYS A 286 -24.45 35.17 -13.58
N GLN A 287 -25.20 35.22 -14.68
CA GLN A 287 -24.64 35.22 -16.03
C GLN A 287 -23.81 36.48 -16.30
N THR A 288 -24.33 37.65 -15.90
CA THR A 288 -23.63 38.94 -16.03
C THR A 288 -22.32 38.92 -15.26
N LEU A 289 -22.36 38.49 -14.00
CA LEU A 289 -21.20 38.45 -13.10
C LEU A 289 -20.17 37.39 -13.48
N SER A 290 -20.60 36.26 -14.06
CA SER A 290 -19.70 35.20 -14.54
C SER A 290 -19.05 35.50 -15.90
N SER A 291 -19.56 36.49 -16.64
CA SER A 291 -19.01 36.86 -17.94
C SER A 291 -17.60 37.49 -17.81
N ARG A 292 -16.70 37.14 -18.75
CA ARG A 292 -15.31 37.61 -18.73
C ARG A 292 -15.20 39.15 -18.73
N SER A 293 -16.15 39.85 -19.36
CA SER A 293 -16.19 41.31 -19.52
C SER A 293 -16.34 42.07 -18.19
N TYR A 294 -17.08 41.52 -17.23
CA TYR A 294 -17.23 42.12 -15.91
C TYR A 294 -16.07 41.78 -14.98
N SER A 295 -15.56 40.54 -15.13
CA SER A 295 -14.68 39.90 -14.16
C SER A 295 -13.28 40.50 -14.01
N THR A 296 -12.83 41.38 -14.91
CA THR A 296 -11.48 41.97 -14.84
C THR A 296 -11.37 43.15 -13.87
N ASN A 297 -12.49 43.61 -13.28
CA ASN A 297 -12.54 44.89 -12.53
C ASN A 297 -12.88 44.74 -11.04
N LEU A 298 -13.06 43.52 -10.51
CA LEU A 298 -13.38 43.27 -9.11
C LEU A 298 -12.27 42.47 -8.40
N PRO A 299 -11.90 42.84 -7.16
CA PRO A 299 -11.06 42.01 -6.28
C PRO A 299 -11.70 40.67 -5.91
N ASP A 300 -10.88 39.68 -5.59
CA ASP A 300 -11.29 38.30 -5.28
C ASP A 300 -12.26 38.20 -4.08
N GLU A 301 -12.03 38.97 -3.01
CA GLU A 301 -12.92 39.06 -1.81
C GLU A 301 -14.36 39.50 -2.14
N ARG A 302 -14.60 40.04 -3.34
CA ARG A 302 -15.94 40.47 -3.77
C ARG A 302 -16.72 39.39 -4.51
N TYR A 303 -16.18 38.18 -4.66
CA TYR A 303 -16.85 37.04 -5.30
C TYR A 303 -17.39 36.00 -4.32
N ASP A 304 -17.26 36.24 -3.01
CA ASP A 304 -17.80 35.35 -1.96
C ASP A 304 -19.30 35.09 -2.10
N TRP A 305 -20.05 36.01 -2.72
CA TRP A 305 -21.47 35.87 -2.97
C TRP A 305 -21.80 34.61 -3.77
N ALA A 306 -20.90 34.16 -4.65
CA ALA A 306 -21.11 32.95 -5.44
C ALA A 306 -21.00 31.69 -4.57
N ALA A 307 -20.02 31.65 -3.66
CA ALA A 307 -19.84 30.58 -2.69
C ALA A 307 -21.02 30.54 -1.70
N ASP A 308 -21.38 31.70 -1.14
CA ASP A 308 -22.52 31.84 -0.22
C ASP A 308 -23.85 31.49 -0.87
N SER A 309 -24.00 31.81 -2.16
CA SER A 309 -25.16 31.39 -2.94
C SER A 309 -25.24 29.87 -3.09
N ILE A 310 -24.14 29.19 -3.41
CA ILE A 310 -24.11 27.72 -3.49
C ILE A 310 -24.47 27.10 -2.15
N ILE A 311 -23.92 27.62 -1.05
CA ILE A 311 -24.22 27.16 0.31
C ILE A 311 -25.73 27.29 0.59
N ALA A 312 -26.30 28.46 0.33
CA ALA A 312 -27.73 28.71 0.53
C ALA A 312 -28.61 27.79 -0.33
N PHE A 313 -28.23 27.54 -1.59
CA PHE A 313 -28.95 26.58 -2.43
C PHE A 313 -28.92 25.15 -1.89
N ILE A 314 -27.75 24.68 -1.43
CA ILE A 314 -27.62 23.33 -0.85
C ILE A 314 -28.46 23.20 0.42
N GLU A 315 -28.45 24.20 1.29
CA GLU A 315 -29.33 24.24 2.48
C GLU A 315 -30.80 24.17 2.09
N ARG A 316 -31.20 24.93 1.07
CA ARG A 316 -32.57 24.93 0.58
C ARG A 316 -32.98 23.58 -0.02
N PHE A 317 -32.09 22.89 -0.74
CA PHE A 317 -32.36 21.55 -1.26
C PHE A 317 -32.58 20.50 -0.18
N LYS A 318 -31.87 20.59 0.95
CA LYS A 318 -32.10 19.70 2.10
C LYS A 318 -33.53 19.80 2.64
N THR A 319 -34.19 20.94 2.44
CA THR A 319 -35.58 21.15 2.87
C THR A 319 -36.62 20.66 1.85
N GLY A 320 -36.20 20.07 0.73
CA GLY A 320 -37.08 19.47 -0.28
C GLY A 320 -37.52 20.40 -1.41
N ASP A 321 -37.04 21.64 -1.47
CA ASP A 321 -37.35 22.60 -2.54
C ASP A 321 -36.49 22.36 -3.81
N LEU A 322 -36.57 21.13 -4.34
CA LEU A 322 -35.82 20.66 -5.51
C LEU A 322 -36.37 21.23 -6.83
N ALA A 323 -37.60 21.76 -6.80
CA ALA A 323 -38.32 22.28 -7.97
C ALA A 323 -37.65 23.50 -8.62
N LEU A 324 -36.77 24.18 -7.89
CA LEU A 324 -36.06 25.38 -8.32
C LEU A 324 -35.08 25.16 -9.47
N PHE A 325 -34.57 23.93 -9.63
CA PHE A 325 -33.48 23.65 -10.57
C PHE A 325 -33.75 22.51 -11.56
N THR A 326 -35.01 22.08 -11.70
CA THR A 326 -35.40 21.14 -12.76
C THR A 326 -35.52 21.87 -14.11
N GLY A 327 -34.52 21.73 -14.98
CA GLY A 327 -34.52 22.16 -16.40
C GLY A 327 -33.27 22.96 -16.84
N ILE A 328 -33.25 23.47 -18.09
CA ILE A 328 -32.01 23.97 -18.75
C ILE A 328 -31.48 25.30 -18.19
N ALA A 329 -32.35 26.28 -17.88
CA ALA A 329 -31.89 27.60 -17.43
C ALA A 329 -31.20 27.57 -16.03
N PRO A 330 -31.74 26.84 -15.03
CA PRO A 330 -31.09 26.73 -13.73
C PRO A 330 -29.74 25.98 -13.75
N MET A 331 -29.51 25.11 -14.73
CA MET A 331 -28.20 24.47 -14.96
C MET A 331 -27.13 25.50 -15.33
N GLY A 332 -27.44 26.47 -16.18
CA GLY A 332 -26.52 27.56 -16.52
C GLY A 332 -26.14 28.42 -15.31
N THR A 333 -27.02 28.55 -14.32
CA THR A 333 -26.74 29.26 -13.06
C THR A 333 -25.77 28.49 -12.18
N TRP A 334 -25.95 27.18 -12.00
CA TRP A 334 -24.99 26.33 -11.27
C TRP A 334 -23.59 26.41 -11.88
N ASP A 335 -23.54 26.30 -13.20
CA ASP A 335 -22.31 26.38 -13.98
C ASP A 335 -21.62 27.75 -13.85
N ALA A 336 -22.39 28.85 -13.90
CA ALA A 336 -21.90 30.20 -13.64
C ALA A 336 -21.33 30.36 -12.21
N LEU A 337 -22.08 29.91 -11.19
CA LEU A 337 -21.68 30.02 -9.79
C LEU A 337 -20.42 29.22 -9.50
N ILE A 338 -20.38 27.94 -9.89
CA ILE A 338 -19.21 27.10 -9.62
C ILE A 338 -17.98 27.66 -10.36
N ARG A 339 -18.12 28.11 -11.62
CA ARG A 339 -17.00 28.77 -12.32
C ARG A 339 -16.53 30.05 -11.64
N CYS A 340 -17.45 30.86 -11.10
CA CYS A 340 -17.07 32.03 -10.32
C CYS A 340 -16.24 31.62 -9.11
N VAL A 341 -16.66 30.59 -8.37
CA VAL A 341 -15.90 30.08 -7.23
C VAL A 341 -14.52 29.58 -7.66
N THR A 342 -14.44 28.70 -8.66
CA THR A 342 -13.17 28.06 -9.06
C THR A 342 -12.17 29.00 -9.73
N SER A 343 -12.60 30.15 -10.23
CA SER A 343 -11.71 31.09 -10.94
C SER A 343 -11.44 32.39 -10.18
N ARG A 344 -12.29 32.75 -9.21
CA ARG A 344 -12.26 34.06 -8.54
C ARG A 344 -12.38 34.00 -7.01
N ALA A 345 -12.82 32.87 -6.44
CA ALA A 345 -12.87 32.65 -4.99
C ALA A 345 -12.10 31.36 -4.64
N ASN A 346 -10.85 31.30 -5.09
CA ASN A 346 -10.01 30.10 -5.00
C ASN A 346 -9.87 29.58 -3.55
N ASP A 347 -9.79 30.50 -2.57
CA ASP A 347 -9.66 30.18 -1.15
C ASP A 347 -10.86 29.42 -0.59
N ARG A 348 -12.05 29.58 -1.21
CA ARG A 348 -13.29 28.89 -0.84
C ARG A 348 -13.64 27.71 -1.76
N THR A 349 -12.80 27.42 -2.75
CA THR A 349 -13.09 26.34 -3.71
C THR A 349 -13.18 24.97 -3.02
N TYR A 350 -12.28 24.67 -2.07
CA TYR A 350 -12.34 23.42 -1.32
C TYR A 350 -13.61 23.30 -0.48
N GLU A 351 -13.96 24.35 0.26
CA GLU A 351 -15.19 24.43 1.08
C GLU A 351 -16.42 24.10 0.24
N ILE A 352 -16.52 24.70 -0.95
CA ILE A 352 -17.66 24.53 -1.83
C ILE A 352 -17.71 23.13 -2.44
N PHE A 353 -16.60 22.57 -2.93
CA PHE A 353 -16.60 21.20 -3.44
C PHE A 353 -16.85 20.18 -2.33
N ASP A 354 -16.31 20.38 -1.13
CA ASP A 354 -16.57 19.52 0.03
C ASP A 354 -18.06 19.51 0.37
N LEU A 355 -18.69 20.70 0.40
CA LEU A 355 -20.12 20.82 0.62
C LEU A 355 -20.94 20.17 -0.50
N ILE A 356 -20.56 20.33 -1.77
CA ILE A 356 -21.24 19.69 -2.90
C ILE A 356 -21.17 18.17 -2.78
N PHE A 357 -19.97 17.60 -2.58
CA PHE A 357 -19.79 16.15 -2.51
C PHE A 357 -20.46 15.52 -1.28
N LYS A 358 -20.50 16.24 -0.16
CA LYS A 358 -21.21 15.82 1.06
C LYS A 358 -22.72 15.71 0.88
N ASN A 359 -23.30 16.39 -0.11
CA ASN A 359 -24.75 16.51 -0.30
C ASN A 359 -25.19 16.06 -1.71
N LEU A 360 -24.46 15.11 -2.32
CA LEU A 360 -24.78 14.61 -3.67
C LEU A 360 -26.16 13.97 -3.80
N ASP A 361 -26.69 13.41 -2.71
CA ASP A 361 -27.98 12.72 -2.65
C ASP A 361 -29.19 13.66 -2.75
N VAL A 362 -29.03 14.93 -2.39
CA VAL A 362 -30.06 15.96 -2.52
C VAL A 362 -29.87 16.82 -3.77
N LEU A 363 -28.78 16.64 -4.52
CA LEU A 363 -28.54 17.39 -5.75
C LEU A 363 -29.22 16.72 -6.96
N PRO A 364 -29.85 17.48 -7.88
CA PRO A 364 -30.44 16.90 -9.08
C PRO A 364 -29.37 16.24 -9.96
N GLU A 365 -29.63 15.05 -10.52
CA GLU A 365 -28.67 14.32 -11.35
C GLU A 365 -28.16 15.15 -12.55
N GLY A 366 -29.01 16.01 -13.11
CA GLY A 366 -28.63 16.91 -14.20
C GLY A 366 -27.53 17.92 -13.84
N SER A 367 -27.23 18.13 -12.55
CA SER A 367 -26.12 18.98 -12.11
C SER A 367 -24.75 18.28 -12.16
N TYR A 368 -24.71 16.94 -12.22
CA TYR A 368 -23.49 16.15 -12.09
C TYR A 368 -22.47 16.40 -13.21
N ALA A 369 -22.92 16.60 -14.45
CA ALA A 369 -22.04 16.93 -15.57
C ALA A 369 -21.35 18.30 -15.40
N ILE A 370 -22.03 19.25 -14.77
CA ILE A 370 -21.52 20.60 -14.51
C ILE A 370 -20.48 20.55 -13.39
N ILE A 371 -20.80 19.83 -12.30
CA ILE A 371 -19.89 19.60 -11.19
C ILE A 371 -18.62 18.92 -11.69
N GLN A 372 -18.74 17.92 -12.55
CA GLN A 372 -17.59 17.26 -13.18
C GLN A 372 -16.79 18.22 -14.07
N GLY A 373 -17.45 19.03 -14.90
CA GLY A 373 -16.78 20.03 -15.74
C GLY A 373 -15.98 21.04 -14.92
N ALA A 374 -16.54 21.50 -13.80
CA ALA A 374 -15.89 22.43 -12.90
C ALA A 374 -14.80 21.79 -12.04
N TYR A 375 -14.93 20.49 -11.71
CA TYR A 375 -13.88 19.75 -11.00
C TYR A 375 -12.53 19.88 -11.71
N TYR A 376 -12.49 19.84 -13.04
CA TYR A 376 -11.26 20.04 -13.82
C TYR A 376 -10.62 21.43 -13.65
N GLN A 377 -11.40 22.43 -13.26
CA GLN A 377 -10.94 23.82 -13.06
C GLN A 377 -10.60 24.12 -11.60
N SER A 378 -10.91 23.21 -10.67
CA SER A 378 -10.77 23.42 -9.23
C SER A 378 -9.34 23.27 -8.68
N GLY A 379 -8.38 22.85 -9.51
CA GLY A 379 -7.01 22.58 -9.07
C GLY A 379 -6.96 21.44 -8.05
N ASP A 380 -6.23 21.65 -6.95
CA ASP A 380 -6.06 20.68 -5.85
C ASP A 380 -7.32 20.56 -4.95
N ALA A 381 -8.18 21.57 -4.95
CA ALA A 381 -9.35 21.62 -4.08
C ALA A 381 -10.39 20.53 -4.41
N GLY A 382 -10.68 20.29 -5.69
CA GLY A 382 -11.63 19.26 -6.12
C GLY A 382 -11.19 17.84 -5.74
N PRO A 383 -9.97 17.39 -6.10
CA PRO A 383 -9.42 16.10 -5.67
C PRO A 383 -9.50 15.91 -4.15
N ARG A 384 -9.07 16.90 -3.37
CA ARG A 384 -9.15 16.83 -1.90
C ARG A 384 -10.58 16.65 -1.39
N ALA A 385 -11.54 17.36 -1.98
CA ALA A 385 -12.95 17.24 -1.61
C ALA A 385 -13.55 15.87 -1.99
N VAL A 386 -13.15 15.30 -3.13
CA VAL A 386 -13.53 13.92 -3.52
C VAL A 386 -12.98 12.92 -2.53
N ILE A 387 -11.71 13.03 -2.13
CA ILE A 387 -11.09 12.15 -1.14
C ILE A 387 -11.83 12.22 0.20
N ASN A 388 -12.16 13.42 0.66
CA ASN A 388 -12.88 13.61 1.92
C ASN A 388 -14.30 13.02 1.90
N ASN A 389 -14.88 12.84 0.70
CA ASN A 389 -16.25 12.35 0.50
C ASN A 389 -16.30 11.10 -0.38
N MET A 390 -15.24 10.27 -0.37
CA MET A 390 -15.08 9.14 -1.29
C MET A 390 -16.27 8.18 -1.26
N SER A 391 -16.79 7.83 -0.08
CA SER A 391 -17.95 6.94 0.05
C SER A 391 -19.19 7.42 -0.70
N ALA A 392 -19.45 8.74 -0.73
CA ALA A 392 -20.59 9.30 -1.47
C ALA A 392 -20.39 9.14 -2.98
N VAL A 393 -19.16 9.35 -3.46
CA VAL A 393 -18.79 9.22 -4.87
C VAL A 393 -18.81 7.75 -5.31
N LEU A 394 -18.30 6.83 -4.48
CA LEU A 394 -18.35 5.39 -4.76
C LEU A 394 -19.78 4.85 -4.77
N LYS A 395 -20.68 5.39 -3.94
CA LYS A 395 -22.10 5.07 -3.99
C LYS A 395 -22.72 5.43 -5.35
N LEU A 396 -22.36 6.59 -5.93
CA LEU A 396 -22.78 6.96 -7.29
C LEU A 396 -22.17 6.04 -8.34
N ALA A 397 -20.89 5.71 -8.23
CA ALA A 397 -20.21 4.79 -9.14
C ALA A 397 -20.88 3.40 -9.14
N LYS A 398 -21.22 2.88 -7.96
CA LYS A 398 -21.96 1.62 -7.79
C LYS A 398 -23.37 1.66 -8.38
N ALA A 399 -24.01 2.83 -8.38
CA ALA A 399 -25.28 3.05 -9.07
C ALA A 399 -25.14 3.18 -10.60
N GLY A 400 -23.93 3.07 -11.15
CA GLY A 400 -23.67 3.15 -12.58
C GLY A 400 -23.54 4.57 -13.13
N ASN A 401 -23.41 5.58 -12.26
CA ASN A 401 -23.27 6.96 -12.68
C ASN A 401 -21.93 7.19 -13.41
N GLN A 402 -22.00 7.50 -14.70
CA GLN A 402 -20.82 7.66 -15.56
C GLN A 402 -20.17 9.05 -15.49
N THR A 403 -20.78 10.02 -14.79
CA THR A 403 -20.22 11.36 -14.60
C THR A 403 -19.41 11.40 -13.32
N LEU A 404 -20.02 11.69 -12.18
CA LEU A 404 -19.29 11.85 -10.92
C LEU A 404 -18.73 10.51 -10.40
N GLY A 405 -19.39 9.39 -10.69
CA GLY A 405 -18.91 8.06 -10.32
C GLY A 405 -17.56 7.67 -10.94
N GLN A 406 -17.11 8.39 -11.99
CA GLN A 406 -15.82 8.18 -12.65
C GLN A 406 -14.70 9.09 -12.13
N LEU A 407 -14.99 10.05 -11.23
CA LEU A 407 -13.95 10.90 -10.66
C LEU A 407 -12.82 10.12 -9.94
N PRO A 408 -13.10 9.02 -9.21
CA PRO A 408 -12.06 8.18 -8.62
C PRO A 408 -11.01 7.74 -9.64
N MET A 409 -11.42 7.32 -10.84
CA MET A 409 -10.52 6.88 -11.91
C MET A 409 -9.48 7.93 -12.31
N MET A 410 -9.87 9.20 -12.30
CA MET A 410 -9.02 10.31 -12.71
C MET A 410 -7.94 10.63 -11.68
N MET A 411 -8.10 10.17 -10.45
CA MET A 411 -7.21 10.43 -9.33
C MET A 411 -6.29 9.24 -9.00
N LEU A 412 -6.52 8.07 -9.60
CA LEU A 412 -5.76 6.86 -9.33
C LEU A 412 -4.26 6.98 -9.61
N SER A 413 -3.85 7.84 -10.53
CA SER A 413 -2.43 8.05 -10.84
C SER A 413 -1.75 9.00 -9.86
N THR A 414 -2.49 9.92 -9.23
CA THR A 414 -1.96 11.03 -8.43
C THR A 414 -2.17 10.85 -6.92
N HIS A 415 -3.17 10.08 -6.49
CA HIS A 415 -3.58 9.96 -5.08
C HIS A 415 -3.83 8.50 -4.66
N LYS A 416 -2.95 7.57 -5.05
CA LYS A 416 -3.11 6.12 -4.85
C LYS A 416 -3.47 5.71 -3.42
N GLU A 417 -2.81 6.31 -2.43
CA GLU A 417 -2.98 5.97 -1.01
C GLU A 417 -4.40 6.26 -0.50
N ALA A 418 -5.06 7.30 -1.03
CA ALA A 418 -6.40 7.69 -0.61
C ALA A 418 -7.47 6.63 -0.92
N PHE A 419 -7.17 5.69 -1.82
CA PHE A 419 -8.08 4.62 -2.22
C PHE A 419 -7.94 3.35 -1.40
N LEU A 420 -6.83 3.17 -0.67
CA LEU A 420 -6.56 1.95 0.09
C LEU A 420 -7.67 1.60 1.12
N PRO A 421 -8.24 2.58 1.86
CA PRO A 421 -9.34 2.29 2.79
C PRO A 421 -10.63 1.78 2.11
N TYR A 422 -10.78 2.02 0.81
CA TYR A 422 -11.98 1.74 0.03
C TYR A 422 -11.77 0.61 -0.99
N LEU A 423 -10.68 -0.14 -0.86
CA LEU A 423 -10.27 -1.14 -1.86
C LEU A 423 -11.37 -2.18 -2.15
N ASP A 424 -12.07 -2.66 -1.11
CA ASP A 424 -13.17 -3.62 -1.29
C ASP A 424 -14.32 -3.04 -2.12
N GLU A 425 -14.74 -1.81 -1.81
CA GLU A 425 -15.81 -1.13 -2.55
C GLU A 425 -15.41 -0.91 -4.01
N ILE A 426 -14.15 -0.50 -4.25
CA ILE A 426 -13.64 -0.23 -5.60
C ILE A 426 -13.59 -1.51 -6.44
N LEU A 427 -13.11 -2.62 -5.87
CA LEU A 427 -13.03 -3.91 -6.56
C LEU A 427 -14.42 -4.50 -6.86
N ASP A 428 -15.44 -4.15 -6.06
CA ASP A 428 -16.82 -4.54 -6.30
C ASP A 428 -17.54 -3.66 -7.34
N ILE A 429 -16.94 -2.54 -7.79
CA ILE A 429 -17.51 -1.64 -8.79
C ILE A 429 -16.84 -1.89 -10.16
N PRO A 430 -17.54 -2.52 -11.13
CA PRO A 430 -16.93 -2.92 -12.41
C PRO A 430 -16.28 -1.77 -13.18
N SER A 431 -16.88 -0.58 -13.14
CA SER A 431 -16.38 0.60 -13.85
C SER A 431 -15.08 1.17 -13.29
N LEU A 432 -14.74 0.84 -12.03
CA LEU A 432 -13.51 1.30 -11.37
C LEU A 432 -12.46 0.19 -11.27
N CYS A 433 -12.91 -1.05 -11.03
CA CYS A 433 -12.04 -2.19 -10.75
C CYS A 433 -10.94 -2.37 -11.81
N GLY A 434 -11.28 -2.44 -13.09
CA GLY A 434 -10.30 -2.66 -14.15
C GLY A 434 -9.21 -1.59 -14.21
N GLY A 435 -9.62 -0.32 -14.11
CA GLY A 435 -8.71 0.82 -14.09
C GLY A 435 -7.85 0.93 -12.83
N PHE A 436 -8.41 0.57 -11.67
CA PHE A 436 -7.66 0.44 -10.41
C PHE A 436 -6.55 -0.59 -10.51
N LEU A 437 -6.87 -1.78 -11.03
CA LEU A 437 -5.88 -2.84 -11.25
C LEU A 437 -4.78 -2.37 -12.21
N ALA A 438 -5.14 -1.72 -13.32
CA ALA A 438 -4.18 -1.19 -14.29
C ALA A 438 -3.26 -0.10 -13.72
N SER A 439 -3.69 0.64 -12.70
CA SER A 439 -2.89 1.70 -12.08
C SER A 439 -1.96 1.18 -10.97
N ASN A 440 -2.23 -0.02 -10.44
CA ASN A 440 -1.56 -0.58 -9.27
C ASN A 440 -0.95 -1.97 -9.50
N TYR A 441 -0.85 -2.44 -10.75
CA TYR A 441 -0.35 -3.80 -11.05
C TYR A 441 1.09 -4.07 -10.56
N SER A 442 1.89 -3.02 -10.34
CA SER A 442 3.24 -3.13 -9.79
C SER A 442 3.28 -3.40 -8.28
N ASP A 443 2.22 -3.06 -7.55
CA ASP A 443 2.14 -3.24 -6.10
C ASP A 443 1.28 -4.46 -5.77
N SER A 444 1.89 -5.65 -5.88
CA SER A 444 1.19 -6.91 -5.68
C SER A 444 0.77 -7.17 -4.22
N GLN A 445 1.30 -6.44 -3.25
CA GLN A 445 1.07 -6.70 -1.83
C GLN A 445 -0.30 -6.21 -1.35
N ILE A 446 -0.79 -5.09 -1.88
CA ILE A 446 -2.13 -4.56 -1.52
C ILE A 446 -3.27 -5.52 -1.89
N PHE A 447 -3.01 -6.49 -2.77
CA PHE A 447 -3.98 -7.44 -3.30
C PHE A 447 -3.96 -8.81 -2.63
N LYS A 448 -3.10 -9.03 -1.62
CA LYS A 448 -2.91 -10.35 -0.98
C LYS A 448 -4.23 -11.03 -0.58
N ASP A 449 -5.09 -10.29 0.11
CA ASP A 449 -6.37 -10.81 0.60
C ASP A 449 -7.54 -10.55 -0.35
N LYS A 450 -7.26 -10.05 -1.56
CA LYS A 450 -8.25 -9.62 -2.57
C LYS A 450 -8.28 -10.52 -3.81
N ILE A 451 -7.47 -11.57 -3.84
CA ILE A 451 -7.43 -12.54 -4.95
C ILE A 451 -8.83 -13.00 -5.38
N PRO A 452 -9.76 -13.41 -4.48
CA PRO A 452 -11.08 -13.87 -4.88
C PRO A 452 -11.92 -12.83 -5.66
N GLN A 453 -11.77 -11.54 -5.34
CA GLN A 453 -12.45 -10.45 -6.07
C GLN A 453 -11.81 -10.25 -7.44
N ILE A 454 -10.48 -10.27 -7.51
CA ILE A 454 -9.72 -10.05 -8.75
C ILE A 454 -9.93 -11.17 -9.76
N LEU A 455 -10.13 -12.42 -9.31
CA LEU A 455 -10.43 -13.56 -10.18
C LEU A 455 -11.67 -13.32 -11.07
N ARG A 456 -12.65 -12.53 -10.61
CA ARG A 456 -13.85 -12.18 -11.39
C ARG A 456 -13.53 -11.32 -12.61
N VAL A 457 -12.38 -10.64 -12.62
CA VAL A 457 -11.94 -9.75 -13.70
C VAL A 457 -11.21 -10.51 -14.81
N LEU A 458 -10.85 -11.79 -14.60
CA LEU A 458 -10.15 -12.59 -15.61
C LEU A 458 -10.94 -12.76 -16.91
N SER A 459 -12.28 -12.70 -16.85
CA SER A 459 -13.15 -12.75 -18.02
C SER A 459 -13.24 -11.42 -18.79
N ASP A 460 -12.64 -10.34 -18.27
CA ASP A 460 -12.67 -9.02 -18.92
C ASP A 460 -11.68 -8.96 -20.10
N PRO A 461 -12.11 -8.59 -21.32
CA PRO A 461 -11.26 -8.58 -22.50
C PRO A 461 -10.17 -7.49 -22.49
N ILE A 462 -10.34 -6.44 -21.68
CA ILE A 462 -9.41 -5.32 -21.55
C ILE A 462 -8.45 -5.58 -20.40
N TYR A 463 -8.97 -5.92 -19.23
CA TYR A 463 -8.22 -5.97 -17.97
C TYR A 463 -7.86 -7.39 -17.50
N GLY A 464 -8.36 -8.44 -18.15
CA GLY A 464 -8.14 -9.83 -17.73
C GLY A 464 -6.65 -10.19 -17.63
N ASN A 465 -5.80 -9.76 -18.57
CA ASN A 465 -4.35 -10.00 -18.50
C ASN A 465 -3.68 -9.24 -17.35
N THR A 466 -4.12 -8.03 -17.05
CA THR A 466 -3.62 -7.26 -15.91
C THR A 466 -4.01 -7.93 -14.60
N ALA A 467 -5.26 -8.39 -14.48
CA ALA A 467 -5.73 -9.15 -13.33
C ALA A 467 -4.94 -10.47 -13.17
N ALA A 468 -4.70 -11.19 -14.27
CA ALA A 468 -3.90 -12.41 -14.27
C ALA A 468 -2.45 -12.19 -13.81
N LEU A 469 -1.81 -11.12 -14.28
CA LEU A 469 -0.48 -10.73 -13.84
C LEU A 469 -0.45 -10.43 -12.34
N ILE A 470 -1.40 -9.63 -11.84
CA ILE A 470 -1.50 -9.29 -10.42
C ILE A 470 -1.67 -10.56 -9.58
N VAL A 471 -2.63 -11.42 -9.92
CA VAL A 471 -2.86 -12.67 -9.19
C VAL A 471 -1.61 -13.54 -9.17
N SER A 472 -0.94 -13.69 -10.33
CA SER A 472 0.30 -14.45 -10.41
C SER A 472 1.40 -13.86 -9.54
N SER A 473 1.66 -12.56 -9.62
CA SER A 473 2.71 -11.90 -8.83
C SER A 473 2.41 -11.92 -7.33
N THR A 474 1.16 -11.71 -6.93
CA THR A 474 0.73 -11.74 -5.53
C THR A 474 0.87 -13.14 -4.93
N ILE A 475 0.47 -14.18 -5.66
CA ILE A 475 0.62 -15.57 -5.20
C ILE A 475 2.10 -15.95 -5.07
N VAL A 476 2.92 -15.64 -6.07
CA VAL A 476 4.37 -15.93 -6.03
C VAL A 476 5.04 -15.24 -4.84
N ALA A 477 4.66 -13.99 -4.54
CA ALA A 477 5.18 -13.26 -3.39
C ALA A 477 4.67 -13.77 -2.04
N ASN A 478 3.55 -14.52 -2.00
CA ASN A 478 2.89 -15.00 -0.78
C ASN A 478 2.68 -16.52 -0.81
N ILE A 479 3.63 -17.25 -1.40
CA ILE A 479 3.47 -18.64 -1.83
C ILE A 479 2.96 -19.61 -0.75
N HIS A 480 3.43 -19.43 0.49
CA HIS A 480 3.05 -20.26 1.64
C HIS A 480 1.56 -20.14 2.01
N SER A 481 0.87 -19.07 1.57
CA SER A 481 -0.58 -18.90 1.78
C SER A 481 -1.42 -19.65 0.73
N PHE A 482 -0.79 -20.22 -0.31
CA PHE A 482 -1.44 -20.86 -1.44
C PHE A 482 -1.03 -22.34 -1.63
N THR A 483 -0.49 -22.98 -0.60
CA THR A 483 -0.16 -24.42 -0.57
C THR A 483 -1.31 -25.30 -0.06
N THR A 484 -2.54 -24.77 0.02
CA THR A 484 -3.75 -25.51 0.39
C THR A 484 -4.74 -25.59 -0.78
N ALA A 485 -5.53 -26.67 -0.83
CA ALA A 485 -6.52 -26.85 -1.89
C ALA A 485 -7.59 -25.74 -1.90
N GLU A 486 -7.99 -25.26 -0.71
CA GLU A 486 -8.98 -24.18 -0.55
C GLU A 486 -8.50 -22.87 -1.19
N ALA A 487 -7.20 -22.56 -1.10
CA ALA A 487 -6.63 -21.34 -1.65
C ALA A 487 -6.31 -21.46 -3.16
N LEU A 488 -5.81 -22.63 -3.61
CA LEU A 488 -5.32 -22.80 -4.98
C LEU A 488 -6.40 -23.20 -5.99
N THR A 489 -7.36 -24.04 -5.61
CA THR A 489 -8.37 -24.58 -6.55
C THR A 489 -9.19 -23.46 -7.22
N PRO A 490 -9.72 -22.46 -6.50
CA PRO A 490 -10.47 -21.37 -7.14
C PRO A 490 -9.64 -20.59 -8.16
N VAL A 491 -8.34 -20.47 -7.94
CA VAL A 491 -7.41 -19.81 -8.88
C VAL A 491 -7.28 -20.66 -10.14
N VAL A 492 -6.96 -21.95 -10.01
CA VAL A 492 -6.79 -22.86 -11.15
C VAL A 492 -8.06 -22.91 -12.01
N ASP A 493 -9.22 -23.05 -11.37
CA ASP A 493 -10.52 -23.09 -12.05
C ASP A 493 -10.79 -21.80 -12.82
N ALA A 494 -10.57 -20.63 -12.19
CA ALA A 494 -10.80 -19.33 -12.81
C ALA A 494 -9.87 -19.09 -14.00
N PHE A 495 -8.58 -19.44 -13.90
CA PHE A 495 -7.65 -19.33 -15.03
C PHE A 495 -7.98 -20.28 -16.18
N THR A 496 -8.41 -21.50 -15.85
CA THR A 496 -8.77 -22.51 -16.85
C THR A 496 -10.03 -22.13 -17.61
N ALA A 497 -11.05 -21.62 -16.90
CA ALA A 497 -12.30 -21.14 -17.49
C ALA A 497 -12.11 -19.93 -18.41
N ASN A 498 -11.08 -19.11 -18.18
CA ASN A 498 -10.83 -17.86 -18.92
C ASN A 498 -9.64 -17.95 -19.90
N SER A 499 -9.17 -19.16 -20.21
CA SER A 499 -8.00 -19.40 -21.08
C SER A 499 -8.10 -18.70 -22.44
N ASN A 500 -9.29 -18.71 -23.07
CA ASN A 500 -9.54 -18.08 -24.37
C ASN A 500 -9.50 -16.53 -24.33
N THR A 501 -9.82 -15.93 -23.18
CA THR A 501 -9.95 -14.47 -23.02
C THR A 501 -8.62 -13.81 -22.68
N LEU A 502 -7.79 -14.50 -21.89
CA LEU A 502 -6.49 -14.03 -21.40
C LEU A 502 -5.42 -14.06 -22.50
N LYS A 503 -5.54 -13.19 -23.53
CA LYS A 503 -4.67 -12.99 -24.73
C LYS A 503 -3.36 -13.82 -24.79
N ASN A 504 -3.48 -15.14 -24.76
CA ASN A 504 -2.36 -16.05 -24.84
C ASN A 504 -2.58 -16.85 -26.10
N LYS A 505 -1.53 -16.93 -26.90
CA LYS A 505 -1.51 -17.87 -28.00
C LYS A 505 -1.50 -19.31 -27.45
N ASP A 506 -1.20 -19.53 -26.17
CA ASP A 506 -1.04 -20.83 -25.54
C ASP A 506 -2.39 -21.43 -25.08
N PRO A 507 -2.52 -22.77 -25.07
CA PRO A 507 -3.73 -23.46 -24.61
C PRO A 507 -3.96 -23.36 -23.09
N ILE A 508 -2.93 -22.95 -22.33
CA ILE A 508 -2.99 -22.68 -20.90
C ILE A 508 -2.36 -21.30 -20.68
N PRO A 509 -3.00 -20.41 -19.88
CA PRO A 509 -2.41 -19.11 -19.58
C PRO A 509 -1.02 -19.24 -18.94
N ILE A 510 -0.04 -18.49 -19.44
CA ILE A 510 1.33 -18.51 -18.91
C ILE A 510 1.39 -18.18 -17.41
N TYR A 511 0.50 -17.29 -16.95
CA TYR A 511 0.35 -16.93 -15.55
C TYR A 511 -0.04 -18.11 -14.65
N LEU A 512 -0.91 -19.01 -15.14
CA LEU A 512 -1.28 -20.23 -14.42
C LEU A 512 -0.10 -21.19 -14.33
N ILE A 513 0.66 -21.33 -15.42
CA ILE A 513 1.89 -22.13 -15.43
C ILE A 513 2.90 -21.59 -14.40
N THR A 514 3.09 -20.27 -14.34
CA THR A 514 3.96 -19.64 -13.34
C THR A 514 3.50 -19.92 -11.92
N ILE A 515 2.19 -19.75 -11.62
CA ILE A 515 1.61 -20.04 -10.30
C ILE A 515 1.86 -21.50 -9.92
N LEU A 516 1.49 -22.43 -10.81
CA LEU A 516 1.65 -23.87 -10.55
C LEU A 516 3.11 -24.25 -10.40
N SER A 517 4.00 -23.72 -11.25
CA SER A 517 5.43 -23.98 -11.15
C SER A 517 5.96 -23.52 -9.80
N SER A 518 5.64 -22.30 -9.36
CA SER A 518 6.10 -21.81 -8.08
C SER A 518 5.53 -22.64 -6.94
N VAL A 519 4.21 -22.80 -6.84
CA VAL A 519 3.55 -23.51 -5.73
C VAL A 519 4.03 -24.95 -5.63
N THR A 520 4.14 -25.64 -6.77
CA THR A 520 4.57 -27.04 -6.85
C THR A 520 6.02 -27.25 -6.42
N THR A 521 6.88 -26.23 -6.49
CA THR A 521 8.29 -26.32 -6.07
C THR A 521 8.58 -25.71 -4.70
N ALA A 522 7.59 -25.14 -4.03
CA ALA A 522 7.82 -24.31 -2.84
C ALA A 522 7.98 -25.10 -1.53
N SER A 523 7.31 -26.25 -1.42
CA SER A 523 7.25 -27.04 -0.18
C SER A 523 6.68 -28.43 -0.45
N GLU A 524 6.86 -29.37 0.47
CA GLU A 524 6.28 -30.73 0.36
C GLU A 524 4.76 -30.71 0.14
N GLN A 525 4.03 -29.86 0.88
CA GLN A 525 2.58 -29.65 0.69
C GLN A 525 2.26 -29.11 -0.71
N GLY A 526 3.08 -28.18 -1.20
CA GLY A 526 2.99 -27.65 -2.56
C GLY A 526 3.22 -28.73 -3.62
N ASN A 527 4.20 -29.62 -3.42
CA ASN A 527 4.46 -30.76 -4.30
C ASN A 527 3.22 -31.68 -4.36
N GLU A 528 2.67 -32.07 -3.20
CA GLU A 528 1.51 -32.95 -3.09
C GLU A 528 0.25 -32.36 -3.74
N LEU A 529 0.04 -31.05 -3.60
CA LEU A 529 -1.13 -30.37 -4.15
C LEU A 529 -0.98 -30.04 -5.64
N GLY A 530 0.17 -29.51 -6.05
CA GLY A 530 0.39 -28.97 -7.39
C GLY A 530 0.67 -30.06 -8.44
N THR A 531 1.35 -31.14 -8.06
CA THR A 531 1.71 -32.23 -8.99
C THR A 531 0.49 -32.88 -9.65
N PRO A 532 -0.56 -33.29 -8.92
CA PRO A 532 -1.75 -33.87 -9.54
C PRO A 532 -2.46 -32.89 -10.50
N ILE A 533 -2.46 -31.58 -10.17
CA ILE A 533 -3.07 -30.54 -11.00
C ILE A 533 -2.30 -30.40 -12.33
N ILE A 534 -0.98 -30.32 -12.27
CA ILE A 534 -0.12 -30.27 -13.46
C ILE A 534 -0.32 -31.51 -14.33
N ILE A 535 -0.33 -32.70 -13.72
CA ILE A 535 -0.54 -33.96 -14.45
C ILE A 535 -1.91 -34.00 -15.15
N ASN A 536 -2.97 -33.56 -14.47
CA ASN A 536 -4.31 -33.50 -15.05
C ASN A 536 -4.38 -32.49 -16.23
N LEU A 537 -3.71 -31.34 -16.11
CA LEU A 537 -3.59 -30.39 -17.22
C LEU A 537 -2.86 -30.99 -18.42
N ILE A 538 -1.76 -31.71 -18.20
CA ILE A 538 -1.05 -32.44 -19.27
C ILE A 538 -1.98 -33.46 -19.92
N GLU A 539 -2.72 -34.25 -19.13
CA GLU A 539 -3.64 -35.27 -19.64
C GLU A 539 -4.76 -34.63 -20.47
N THR A 540 -5.36 -33.54 -19.99
CA THR A 540 -6.37 -32.75 -20.70
C THR A 540 -5.84 -32.22 -22.05
N LEU A 541 -4.60 -31.73 -22.07
CA LEU A 541 -3.94 -31.26 -23.30
C LEU A 541 -3.67 -32.39 -24.30
N LEU A 542 -3.32 -33.58 -23.82
CA LEU A 542 -3.13 -34.77 -24.66
C LEU A 542 -4.46 -35.28 -25.24
N ASP A 543 -5.56 -35.16 -24.48
CA ASP A 543 -6.90 -35.60 -24.88
C ASP A 543 -7.64 -34.62 -25.80
N ALA A 544 -7.21 -33.35 -25.85
CA ALA A 544 -7.84 -32.33 -26.68
C ALA A 544 -7.88 -32.73 -28.17
N ASN A 545 -9.05 -32.63 -28.80
CA ASN A 545 -9.24 -32.92 -30.22
C ASN A 545 -10.17 -31.89 -30.89
N PRO A 546 -9.70 -31.07 -31.85
CA PRO A 546 -8.30 -30.97 -32.30
C PRO A 546 -7.38 -30.34 -31.24
N ARG A 547 -6.10 -30.70 -31.25
CA ARG A 547 -5.11 -30.10 -30.34
C ARG A 547 -4.77 -28.66 -30.74
N HIS A 548 -4.48 -27.84 -29.75
CA HIS A 548 -3.98 -26.49 -29.97
C HIS A 548 -2.56 -26.53 -30.59
N PRO A 549 -2.19 -25.64 -31.54
CA PRO A 549 -0.85 -25.61 -32.15
C PRO A 549 0.32 -25.53 -31.16
N GLN A 550 0.11 -24.90 -29.99
CA GLN A 550 1.12 -24.73 -28.93
C GLN A 550 1.00 -25.77 -27.80
N THR A 551 0.29 -26.88 -28.03
CA THR A 551 0.16 -27.96 -27.01
C THR A 551 1.53 -28.46 -26.53
N GLY A 552 2.51 -28.61 -27.43
CA GLY A 552 3.86 -29.04 -27.05
C GLY A 552 4.59 -28.07 -26.14
N ASP A 553 4.53 -26.77 -26.44
CA ASP A 553 5.16 -25.72 -25.62
C ASP A 553 4.54 -25.65 -24.21
N ALA A 554 3.20 -25.78 -24.11
CA ALA A 554 2.52 -25.84 -22.82
C ALA A 554 2.92 -27.08 -22.01
N ILE A 555 2.97 -28.27 -22.64
CA ILE A 555 3.40 -29.50 -21.97
C ILE A 555 4.86 -29.40 -21.51
N GLN A 556 5.77 -28.87 -22.34
CA GLN A 556 7.16 -28.63 -21.96
C GLN A 556 7.25 -27.81 -20.67
N LYS A 557 6.58 -26.65 -20.63
CA LYS A 557 6.61 -25.76 -19.46
C LYS A 557 6.02 -26.40 -18.20
N LEU A 558 5.00 -27.27 -18.35
CA LEU A 558 4.41 -28.02 -17.25
C LEU A 558 5.29 -29.16 -16.74
N LEU A 559 6.15 -29.74 -17.58
CA LEU A 559 7.10 -30.79 -17.17
C LEU A 559 8.26 -30.24 -16.33
N VAL A 560 8.70 -29.00 -16.57
CA VAL A 560 9.82 -28.36 -15.85
C VAL A 560 9.70 -28.44 -14.31
N PRO A 561 8.59 -27.99 -13.67
CA PRO A 561 8.47 -28.10 -12.21
C PRO A 561 8.41 -29.55 -11.72
N LEU A 562 7.90 -30.49 -12.54
CA LEU A 562 7.87 -31.91 -12.18
C LEU A 562 9.27 -32.52 -12.08
N ALA A 563 10.26 -32.02 -12.81
CA ALA A 563 11.64 -32.50 -12.68
C ALA A 563 12.22 -32.15 -11.30
N SER A 564 11.90 -30.97 -10.78
CA SER A 564 12.24 -30.58 -9.41
C SER A 564 11.53 -31.46 -8.39
N VAL A 565 10.22 -31.69 -8.56
CA VAL A 565 9.47 -32.61 -7.67
C VAL A 565 10.03 -34.02 -7.72
N ALA A 566 10.40 -34.53 -8.90
CA ALA A 566 11.00 -35.85 -9.06
C ALA A 566 12.28 -36.00 -8.25
N ASN A 567 13.12 -34.96 -8.20
CA ASN A 567 14.37 -34.95 -7.43
C ASN A 567 14.15 -34.93 -5.92
N PHE A 568 13.20 -34.11 -5.42
CA PHE A 568 13.05 -33.87 -3.98
C PHE A 568 11.93 -34.68 -3.32
N ASN A 569 10.93 -35.12 -4.08
CA ASN A 569 9.78 -35.89 -3.60
C ASN A 569 9.21 -36.82 -4.69
N SER A 570 10.02 -37.79 -5.12
CA SER A 570 9.66 -38.77 -6.16
C SER A 570 8.39 -39.57 -5.85
N LYS A 571 8.05 -39.76 -4.56
CA LYS A 571 6.84 -40.48 -4.12
C LYS A 571 5.55 -39.86 -4.68
N VAL A 572 5.50 -38.54 -4.83
CA VAL A 572 4.32 -37.83 -5.37
C VAL A 572 4.15 -38.08 -6.87
N ILE A 573 5.23 -38.34 -7.61
CA ILE A 573 5.16 -38.61 -9.06
C ILE A 573 4.80 -40.06 -9.38
N GLN A 574 5.15 -41.00 -8.49
CA GLN A 574 4.97 -42.44 -8.72
C GLN A 574 3.55 -42.84 -9.18
N PRO A 575 2.45 -42.31 -8.61
CA PRO A 575 1.08 -42.62 -9.07
C PRO A 575 0.78 -42.14 -10.50
N HIS A 576 1.51 -41.15 -11.00
CA HIS A 576 1.25 -40.44 -12.25
C HIS A 576 2.13 -40.91 -13.41
N MET A 577 2.96 -41.94 -13.22
CA MET A 577 3.92 -42.43 -14.21
C MET A 577 3.28 -42.86 -15.54
N LYS A 578 2.01 -43.30 -15.50
CA LYS A 578 1.26 -43.66 -16.72
C LYS A 578 1.08 -42.47 -17.66
N VAL A 579 0.81 -41.27 -17.12
CA VAL A 579 0.62 -40.05 -17.92
C VAL A 579 1.96 -39.61 -18.51
N LEU A 580 3.05 -39.63 -17.73
CA LEU A 580 4.39 -39.31 -18.23
C LEU A 580 4.86 -40.27 -19.32
N THR A 581 4.60 -41.57 -19.15
CA THR A 581 4.88 -42.58 -20.19
C THR A 581 4.04 -42.30 -21.46
N ARG A 582 2.78 -41.89 -21.30
CA ARG A 582 1.93 -41.50 -22.42
C ARG A 582 2.53 -40.34 -23.21
N VAL A 583 3.08 -39.30 -22.53
CA VAL A 583 3.79 -38.19 -23.20
C VAL A 583 4.92 -38.72 -24.09
N SER A 584 5.73 -39.68 -23.62
CA SER A 584 6.85 -40.25 -24.39
C SER A 584 6.44 -40.93 -25.70
N THR A 585 5.22 -41.50 -25.73
CA THR A 585 4.67 -42.21 -26.90
C THR A 585 3.81 -41.33 -27.80
N ASP A 586 3.45 -40.15 -27.33
CA ASP A 586 2.56 -39.23 -28.02
C ASP A 586 3.34 -38.39 -29.05
N PRO A 587 2.77 -38.04 -30.23
CA PRO A 587 3.41 -37.17 -31.20
C PRO A 587 3.94 -35.84 -30.65
N VAL A 588 3.38 -35.36 -29.54
CA VAL A 588 3.81 -34.12 -28.88
C VAL A 588 5.27 -34.16 -28.38
N VAL A 589 5.82 -35.35 -28.12
CA VAL A 589 7.23 -35.51 -27.69
C VAL A 589 8.22 -34.94 -28.70
N LYS A 590 7.83 -34.86 -29.98
CA LYS A 590 8.65 -34.34 -31.08
C LYS A 590 8.73 -32.81 -31.12
N PHE A 591 7.92 -32.11 -30.32
CA PHE A 591 8.03 -30.65 -30.20
C PHE A 591 9.31 -30.30 -29.44
N ALA A 592 9.96 -29.21 -29.84
CA ALA A 592 11.24 -28.78 -29.27
C ALA A 592 11.13 -28.66 -27.73
N GLY A 593 12.10 -29.24 -27.02
CA GLY A 593 12.19 -29.17 -25.56
C GLY A 593 11.29 -30.15 -24.78
N VAL A 594 10.22 -30.71 -25.37
CA VAL A 594 9.34 -31.64 -24.64
C VAL A 594 10.08 -32.92 -24.26
N GLN A 595 10.84 -33.51 -25.19
CA GLN A 595 11.62 -34.71 -24.92
C GLN A 595 12.68 -34.45 -23.84
N GLU A 596 13.40 -33.33 -23.91
CA GLU A 596 14.43 -32.96 -22.93
C GLU A 596 13.82 -32.80 -21.53
N SER A 597 12.73 -32.03 -21.39
CA SER A 597 12.06 -31.86 -20.09
C SER A 597 11.43 -33.16 -19.57
N LEU A 598 10.96 -34.05 -20.44
CA LEU A 598 10.46 -35.35 -20.04
C LEU A 598 11.61 -36.27 -19.56
N ASP A 599 12.74 -36.27 -20.29
CA ASP A 599 13.94 -37.00 -19.90
C ASP A 599 14.46 -36.50 -18.55
N ASP A 600 14.44 -35.19 -18.30
CA ASP A 600 14.80 -34.61 -16.98
C ASP A 600 13.92 -35.16 -15.84
N VAL A 601 12.60 -35.22 -16.05
CA VAL A 601 11.67 -35.80 -15.07
C VAL A 601 11.95 -37.28 -14.86
N MET A 602 12.13 -38.05 -15.93
CA MET A 602 12.35 -39.49 -15.86
C MET A 602 13.70 -39.86 -15.24
N ASN A 603 14.75 -39.09 -15.54
CA ASN A 603 16.09 -39.25 -14.98
C ASN A 603 16.09 -38.93 -13.48
N ALA A 604 15.43 -37.83 -13.09
CA ALA A 604 15.24 -37.47 -11.68
C ALA A 604 14.43 -38.54 -10.93
N PHE A 605 13.34 -39.05 -11.52
CA PHE A 605 12.47 -40.04 -10.88
C PHE A 605 13.13 -41.42 -10.72
N SER A 606 13.91 -41.86 -11.71
CA SER A 606 14.54 -43.18 -11.71
C SER A 606 15.80 -43.27 -10.85
N GLY A 607 16.21 -42.17 -10.20
CA GLY A 607 17.50 -42.09 -9.49
C GLY A 607 18.71 -42.27 -10.42
N LEU A 608 18.50 -42.32 -11.74
CA LEU A 608 19.54 -42.47 -12.75
C LEU A 608 20.16 -41.11 -13.05
N SER A 609 20.99 -40.68 -12.11
CA SER A 609 22.22 -39.99 -12.45
C SER A 609 23.30 -40.19 -11.37
N LEU A 610 23.43 -41.34 -10.70
CA LEU A 610 24.69 -41.59 -9.97
C LEU A 610 25.89 -41.66 -10.93
N ARG A 611 25.71 -42.19 -12.16
CA ARG A 611 26.77 -42.17 -13.20
C ARG A 611 26.92 -40.83 -13.92
N GLY A 612 25.81 -40.15 -14.25
CA GLY A 612 25.85 -38.81 -14.87
C GLY A 612 26.33 -37.71 -13.91
N LEU A 613 26.04 -37.85 -12.60
CA LEU A 613 26.63 -37.03 -11.54
C LEU A 613 28.09 -37.43 -11.34
N SER A 614 28.45 -38.72 -11.31
CA SER A 614 29.86 -39.14 -11.15
C SER A 614 30.75 -38.56 -12.25
N ASP A 615 30.34 -38.53 -13.53
CA ASP A 615 31.16 -37.97 -14.61
C ASP A 615 31.25 -36.43 -14.59
N LYS A 616 30.14 -35.74 -14.29
CA LYS A 616 30.12 -34.27 -14.16
C LYS A 616 30.84 -33.81 -12.89
N PHE A 617 30.67 -34.54 -11.79
CA PHE A 617 31.38 -34.36 -10.53
C PHE A 617 32.88 -34.61 -10.69
N LYS A 618 33.27 -35.71 -11.35
CA LYS A 618 34.68 -35.99 -11.70
C LYS A 618 35.27 -34.88 -12.56
N SER A 619 34.52 -34.37 -13.56
CA SER A 619 34.95 -33.25 -14.40
C SER A 619 35.11 -31.94 -13.63
N SER A 620 34.14 -31.58 -12.77
CA SER A 620 34.22 -30.41 -11.87
C SER A 620 35.40 -30.52 -10.92
N MET A 621 35.61 -31.68 -10.30
CA MET A 621 36.74 -31.94 -9.40
C MET A 621 38.08 -31.95 -10.13
N GLN A 622 38.12 -32.43 -11.37
CA GLN A 622 39.29 -32.36 -12.24
C GLN A 622 39.64 -30.89 -12.58
N SER A 623 38.64 -30.03 -12.80
CA SER A 623 38.86 -28.58 -13.00
C SER A 623 39.43 -27.89 -11.75
N LEU A 624 39.13 -28.44 -10.56
CA LEU A 624 39.74 -28.06 -9.29
C LEU A 624 41.09 -28.76 -9.04
N GLY A 625 41.63 -29.53 -9.99
CA GLY A 625 42.94 -30.18 -9.87
C GLY A 625 42.97 -31.43 -8.98
N ILE A 626 41.82 -32.07 -8.74
CA ILE A 626 41.72 -33.36 -8.04
C ILE A 626 41.77 -34.50 -9.07
N ASN A 627 42.61 -35.51 -8.82
CA ASN A 627 42.79 -36.64 -9.74
C ASN A 627 41.52 -37.51 -9.78
N PRO A 628 40.92 -37.84 -10.94
CA PRO A 628 39.76 -38.73 -11.06
C PRO A 628 39.89 -40.11 -10.39
N ASP A 629 41.12 -40.59 -10.18
CA ASP A 629 41.42 -41.84 -9.47
C ASP A 629 41.57 -41.67 -7.93
N ASP A 630 41.25 -40.49 -7.38
CA ASP A 630 41.31 -40.22 -5.94
C ASP A 630 40.32 -41.16 -5.18
N PRO A 631 40.77 -41.84 -4.11
CA PRO A 631 39.91 -42.72 -3.30
C PRO A 631 38.65 -42.03 -2.74
N PHE A 632 38.64 -40.69 -2.71
CA PHE A 632 37.48 -39.88 -2.39
C PHE A 632 36.25 -40.18 -3.26
N PHE A 633 36.41 -40.44 -4.57
CA PHE A 633 35.28 -40.71 -5.45
C PHE A 633 34.53 -42.00 -5.05
N ALA A 634 35.28 -43.05 -4.71
CA ALA A 634 34.68 -44.29 -4.21
C ALA A 634 33.98 -44.10 -2.85
N ALA A 635 34.52 -43.22 -1.99
CA ALA A 635 33.88 -42.88 -0.72
C ALA A 635 32.59 -42.07 -0.89
N VAL A 636 32.54 -41.15 -1.87
CA VAL A 636 31.32 -40.41 -2.24
C VAL A 636 30.25 -41.37 -2.75
N GLU A 637 30.59 -42.26 -3.70
CA GLU A 637 29.64 -43.25 -4.23
C GLU A 637 29.09 -44.14 -3.11
N ALA A 638 29.96 -44.67 -2.24
CA ALA A 638 29.54 -45.49 -1.11
C ALA A 638 28.69 -44.74 -0.06
N ALA A 639 28.95 -43.44 0.16
CA ALA A 639 28.18 -42.63 1.10
C ALA A 639 26.80 -42.25 0.54
N MET A 640 26.69 -42.02 -0.77
CA MET A 640 25.42 -41.77 -1.45
C MET A 640 24.53 -43.02 -1.54
N GLU A 641 25.12 -44.22 -1.54
CA GLU A 641 24.38 -45.50 -1.51
C GLU A 641 23.84 -45.88 -0.12
N LYS A 642 24.31 -45.25 0.97
CA LYS A 642 23.78 -45.47 2.33
C LYS A 642 22.40 -44.81 2.49
N GLU A 643 21.41 -45.54 3.01
CA GLU A 643 20.06 -45.03 3.29
C GLU A 643 20.08 -43.81 4.23
N SER A 644 19.29 -42.77 3.93
CA SER A 644 19.34 -41.46 4.61
C SER A 644 18.98 -41.50 6.09
N GLU A 645 18.36 -42.58 6.58
CA GLU A 645 17.97 -42.74 7.98
C GLU A 645 19.17 -43.01 8.92
N ALA A 646 20.34 -43.36 8.37
CA ALA A 646 21.54 -43.65 9.16
C ALA A 646 22.48 -42.45 9.38
N ILE A 647 22.31 -41.33 8.65
CA ILE A 647 23.22 -40.17 8.70
C ILE A 647 22.66 -39.11 9.64
N LYS A 648 23.41 -38.78 10.70
CA LYS A 648 23.02 -37.74 11.66
C LYS A 648 23.01 -36.36 10.99
N VAL A 649 21.92 -35.61 11.19
CA VAL A 649 21.67 -34.32 10.54
C VAL A 649 22.15 -33.15 11.40
N TYR A 650 22.79 -32.15 10.76
CA TYR A 650 23.26 -30.91 11.37
C TYR A 650 22.76 -29.69 10.58
N ASP A 651 22.63 -28.54 11.25
CA ASP A 651 22.29 -27.28 10.61
C ASP A 651 23.45 -26.76 9.75
N CYS A 652 24.68 -26.86 10.25
CA CYS A 652 25.85 -26.54 9.45
C CYS A 652 27.08 -27.41 9.76
N MET A 653 27.96 -27.54 8.76
CA MET A 653 29.32 -28.08 8.88
C MET A 653 30.32 -26.95 8.73
N LEU A 654 31.31 -26.88 9.62
CA LEU A 654 32.47 -26.02 9.45
C LEU A 654 33.57 -26.76 8.69
N SER A 655 33.84 -26.35 7.45
CA SER A 655 34.98 -26.84 6.67
C SER A 655 36.13 -25.87 6.90
N TYR A 656 37.27 -26.35 7.41
CA TYR A 656 38.40 -25.50 7.78
C TYR A 656 39.74 -26.22 7.66
N ASN A 657 40.83 -25.45 7.60
CA ASN A 657 42.16 -25.99 7.79
C ASN A 657 42.48 -26.04 9.29
N TRP A 658 43.03 -27.16 9.77
CA TRP A 658 43.32 -27.37 11.18
C TRP A 658 44.24 -26.34 11.82
N THR A 659 45.09 -25.64 11.07
CA THR A 659 45.87 -24.50 11.62
C THR A 659 44.98 -23.41 12.22
N GLN A 660 43.69 -23.39 11.87
CA GLN A 660 42.71 -22.40 12.27
C GLN A 660 41.71 -22.94 13.31
N GLN A 661 41.94 -24.16 13.80
CA GLN A 661 41.07 -24.86 14.73
C GLN A 661 40.64 -24.01 15.94
N PRO A 662 41.51 -23.21 16.60
CA PRO A 662 41.08 -22.39 17.74
C PRO A 662 39.99 -21.37 17.37
N THR A 663 40.17 -20.70 16.22
CA THR A 663 39.19 -19.73 15.72
C THR A 663 37.89 -20.41 15.32
N VAL A 664 37.97 -21.56 14.65
CA VAL A 664 36.79 -22.27 14.14
C VAL A 664 35.99 -22.93 15.26
N ILE A 665 36.64 -23.43 16.32
CA ILE A 665 35.97 -23.86 17.56
C ILE A 665 35.21 -22.68 18.17
N ARG A 666 35.83 -21.49 18.24
CA ARG A 666 35.14 -20.30 18.75
C ARG A 666 33.90 -19.95 17.92
N ILE A 667 33.97 -20.06 16.59
CA ILE A 667 32.82 -19.88 15.68
C ILE A 667 31.73 -20.92 16.01
N ARG A 668 32.10 -22.20 16.08
CA ARG A 668 31.19 -23.31 16.41
C ARG A 668 30.45 -23.04 17.70
N ASP A 669 31.17 -22.77 18.79
CA ASP A 669 30.57 -22.56 20.10
C ASP A 669 29.65 -21.32 20.10
N SER A 670 30.02 -20.27 19.36
CA SER A 670 29.21 -19.06 19.23
C SER A 670 27.92 -19.28 18.41
N LEU A 671 27.93 -20.20 17.45
CA LEU A 671 26.75 -20.63 16.69
C LEU A 671 25.87 -21.59 17.51
N VAL A 672 26.47 -22.52 18.26
CA VAL A 672 25.74 -23.40 19.18
C VAL A 672 25.01 -22.59 20.24
N LYS A 673 25.64 -21.55 20.80
CA LYS A 673 25.00 -20.59 21.73
C LYS A 673 23.75 -19.92 21.14
N ARG A 674 23.65 -19.83 19.81
CA ARG A 674 22.54 -19.24 19.06
C ARG A 674 21.51 -20.28 18.60
N GLY A 675 21.62 -21.53 19.05
CA GLY A 675 20.65 -22.61 18.81
C GLY A 675 20.89 -23.42 17.53
N PHE A 676 22.07 -23.32 16.91
CA PHE A 676 22.41 -24.12 15.72
C PHE A 676 23.12 -25.42 16.09
N THR A 677 22.77 -26.51 15.39
CA THR A 677 23.52 -27.77 15.46
C THR A 677 24.70 -27.74 14.48
N VAL A 678 25.93 -27.80 15.00
CA VAL A 678 27.16 -27.62 14.20
C VAL A 678 27.99 -28.90 14.18
N TRP A 679 28.31 -29.39 12.99
CA TRP A 679 29.32 -30.41 12.77
C TRP A 679 30.71 -29.78 12.64
N LEU A 680 31.67 -30.28 13.41
CA LEU A 680 33.07 -29.87 13.37
C LEU A 680 33.95 -31.10 13.54
N ASP A 681 34.97 -31.22 12.69
CA ASP A 681 35.96 -32.29 12.76
C ASP A 681 36.92 -32.07 13.94
N MET A 682 36.55 -32.58 15.12
CA MET A 682 37.30 -32.40 16.37
C MET A 682 38.35 -33.48 16.63
N GLU A 683 38.33 -34.58 15.87
CA GLU A 683 39.17 -35.75 16.10
C GLU A 683 40.11 -35.90 14.90
N GLN A 684 41.36 -36.29 15.13
CA GLN A 684 42.24 -36.74 14.06
C GLN A 684 41.60 -37.94 13.37
N MET A 685 40.79 -37.70 12.32
CA MET A 685 39.87 -38.64 11.68
C MET A 685 40.40 -40.09 11.68
N SER A 686 40.10 -40.86 12.73
CA SER A 686 40.62 -42.21 12.86
C SER A 686 39.76 -43.13 11.97
N GLY A 687 40.38 -43.71 10.95
CA GLY A 687 39.71 -44.52 9.93
C GLY A 687 39.72 -43.88 8.53
N ASN A 688 38.71 -44.20 7.70
CA ASN A 688 38.62 -43.69 6.33
C ASN A 688 38.12 -42.23 6.33
N VAL A 689 39.06 -41.30 6.40
CA VAL A 689 38.92 -39.83 6.31
C VAL A 689 37.88 -39.40 5.27
N TYR A 690 37.89 -40.01 4.08
CA TYR A 690 36.99 -39.64 2.99
C TYR A 690 35.53 -40.01 3.26
N SER A 691 35.25 -41.14 3.89
CA SER A 691 33.88 -41.57 4.19
C SER A 691 33.22 -40.63 5.20
N ARG A 692 33.95 -40.25 6.25
CA ARG A 692 33.47 -39.35 7.30
C ARG A 692 33.28 -37.92 6.78
N MET A 693 34.18 -37.47 5.91
CA MET A 693 34.06 -36.20 5.19
C MET A 693 32.78 -36.15 4.33
N CYS A 694 32.48 -37.22 3.60
CA CYS A 694 31.26 -37.31 2.79
C CYS A 694 30.00 -37.32 3.67
N GLU A 695 30.01 -38.10 4.75
CA GLU A 695 28.90 -38.15 5.73
C GLU A 695 28.66 -36.79 6.38
N ALA A 696 29.71 -36.00 6.66
CA ALA A 696 29.60 -34.67 7.21
C ALA A 696 28.92 -33.67 6.26
N VAL A 697 29.34 -33.66 4.99
CA VAL A 697 28.75 -32.81 3.95
C VAL A 697 27.30 -33.21 3.68
N LEU A 698 27.02 -34.50 3.53
CA LEU A 698 25.67 -35.02 3.29
C LEU A 698 24.75 -34.78 4.50
N GLY A 699 25.26 -34.95 5.72
CA GLY A 699 24.52 -34.75 6.97
C GLY A 699 24.22 -33.28 7.31
N SER A 700 24.91 -32.31 6.71
CA SER A 700 24.79 -30.89 7.11
C SER A 700 23.97 -30.07 6.12
N LYS A 701 23.01 -29.25 6.56
CA LYS A 701 22.20 -28.43 5.64
C LYS A 701 23.01 -27.31 4.97
N VAL A 702 23.93 -26.72 5.71
CA VAL A 702 24.86 -25.67 5.24
C VAL A 702 26.30 -26.13 5.40
N VAL A 703 27.17 -25.81 4.44
CA VAL A 703 28.62 -25.95 4.58
C VAL A 703 29.25 -24.56 4.65
N ILE A 704 30.02 -24.30 5.70
CA ILE A 704 30.68 -23.03 5.98
C ILE A 704 32.18 -23.22 5.70
N PRO A 705 32.69 -22.80 4.53
CA PRO A 705 34.12 -22.79 4.28
C PRO A 705 34.77 -21.62 5.04
N CYS A 706 35.60 -21.95 6.02
CA CYS A 706 36.44 -21.02 6.78
C CYS A 706 37.71 -20.72 5.96
N MET A 707 37.57 -19.84 4.97
CA MET A 707 38.57 -19.49 3.98
C MET A 707 39.77 -18.76 4.60
N SER A 708 40.96 -19.21 4.20
CA SER A 708 42.25 -18.61 4.56
C SER A 708 43.34 -19.04 3.58
N LYS A 709 44.54 -18.47 3.71
CA LYS A 709 45.71 -18.91 2.93
C LYS A 709 46.01 -20.41 3.12
N THR A 710 45.80 -20.97 4.32
CA THR A 710 46.04 -22.40 4.57
C THR A 710 44.86 -23.28 4.12
N TYR A 711 43.64 -22.75 4.14
CA TYR A 711 42.47 -23.41 3.54
C TYR A 711 42.61 -23.55 2.03
N GLU A 712 43.07 -22.49 1.35
CA GLU A 712 43.31 -22.47 -0.09
C GLU A 712 44.33 -23.53 -0.52
N ALA A 713 45.33 -23.82 0.32
CA ALA A 713 46.37 -24.80 0.07
C ALA A 713 45.99 -26.25 0.46
N SER A 714 44.83 -26.47 1.08
CA SER A 714 44.45 -27.77 1.63
C SER A 714 43.67 -28.63 0.63
N GLY A 715 44.20 -29.83 0.33
CA GLY A 715 43.52 -30.80 -0.53
C GLY A 715 42.24 -31.38 0.07
N ASN A 716 42.17 -31.52 1.41
CA ASN A 716 40.95 -31.98 2.09
C ASN A 716 39.84 -30.93 2.01
N CYS A 717 40.18 -29.67 2.31
CA CYS A 717 39.24 -28.56 2.19
C CYS A 717 38.73 -28.39 0.76
N LYS A 718 39.59 -28.65 -0.23
CA LYS A 718 39.23 -28.65 -1.65
C LYS A 718 38.21 -29.73 -2.01
N ARG A 719 38.35 -30.94 -1.46
CA ARG A 719 37.37 -32.02 -1.60
C ARG A 719 36.05 -31.69 -0.93
N GLU A 720 36.08 -31.19 0.31
CA GLU A 720 34.88 -30.81 1.07
C GLU A 720 34.08 -29.73 0.38
N LEU A 721 34.71 -28.61 0.03
CA LEU A 721 34.03 -27.49 -0.62
C LEU A 721 33.61 -27.83 -2.04
N GLY A 722 34.44 -28.57 -2.79
CA GLY A 722 34.08 -29.05 -4.12
C GLY A 722 32.85 -29.98 -4.09
N PHE A 723 32.78 -30.87 -3.09
CA PHE A 723 31.65 -31.77 -2.94
C PHE A 723 30.40 -31.04 -2.47
N ALA A 724 30.53 -30.14 -1.49
CA ALA A 724 29.45 -29.26 -1.07
C ALA A 724 28.89 -28.43 -2.24
N ALA A 725 29.78 -27.92 -3.11
CA ALA A 725 29.40 -27.16 -4.30
C ALA A 725 28.60 -28.00 -5.30
N ASP A 726 28.98 -29.25 -5.53
CA ASP A 726 28.22 -30.18 -6.37
C ASP A 726 26.83 -30.50 -5.79
N GLN A 727 26.75 -30.63 -4.46
CA GLN A 727 25.50 -30.87 -3.74
C GLN A 727 24.58 -29.64 -3.61
N THR A 728 24.96 -28.47 -4.15
CA THR A 728 24.10 -27.28 -4.13
C THR A 728 22.81 -27.47 -4.92
N ASN A 729 22.86 -28.23 -6.03
CA ASN A 729 21.67 -28.59 -6.81
C ASN A 729 20.73 -29.53 -6.04
N ALA A 730 21.25 -30.26 -5.04
CA ALA A 730 20.50 -31.11 -4.13
C ALA A 730 20.05 -30.35 -2.85
N GLY A 731 20.14 -29.02 -2.84
CA GLY A 731 19.64 -28.16 -1.77
C GLY A 731 20.66 -27.79 -0.68
N LYS A 732 21.92 -28.22 -0.77
CA LYS A 732 22.97 -27.75 0.14
C LYS A 732 23.29 -26.28 -0.13
N LYS A 733 23.52 -25.51 0.93
CA LYS A 733 23.95 -24.10 0.81
C LYS A 733 25.38 -23.92 1.31
N ILE A 734 26.07 -22.95 0.72
CA ILE A 734 27.42 -22.55 1.12
C ILE A 734 27.34 -21.14 1.72
N VAL A 735 27.88 -20.97 2.92
CA VAL A 735 27.97 -19.66 3.60
C VAL A 735 29.43 -19.39 3.94
N PRO A 736 30.17 -18.63 3.12
CA PRO A 736 31.60 -18.44 3.31
C PRO A 736 31.97 -17.59 4.53
N VAL A 737 33.03 -17.97 5.23
CA VAL A 737 33.67 -17.15 6.28
C VAL A 737 35.12 -16.92 5.90
N ARG A 738 35.55 -15.66 5.83
CA ARG A 738 36.95 -15.31 5.56
C ARG A 738 37.68 -15.04 6.87
N LEU A 739 38.75 -15.79 7.11
CA LEU A 739 39.60 -15.67 8.29
C LEU A 739 40.87 -14.84 8.03
N ASP A 740 41.23 -14.64 6.77
CA ASP A 740 42.27 -13.71 6.33
C ASP A 740 41.94 -13.12 4.93
N ASP A 741 42.82 -12.28 4.41
CA ASP A 741 42.62 -11.57 3.14
C ASP A 741 43.02 -12.37 1.89
N GLY A 742 43.46 -13.63 2.02
CA GLY A 742 43.90 -14.42 0.88
C GLY A 742 45.22 -13.91 0.27
N PRO A 743 45.63 -14.44 -0.90
CA PRO A 743 44.80 -14.54 -2.09
C PRO A 743 43.95 -15.81 -2.16
N PHE A 744 42.69 -15.65 -2.59
CA PHE A 744 41.75 -16.74 -2.86
C PHE A 744 41.61 -16.92 -4.36
N THR A 745 41.79 -18.15 -4.85
CA THR A 745 41.75 -18.48 -6.28
C THR A 745 40.61 -19.44 -6.59
N TRP A 746 40.74 -20.71 -6.23
CA TRP A 746 39.74 -21.73 -6.54
C TRP A 746 38.54 -21.63 -5.60
N THR A 747 38.75 -21.26 -4.33
CA THR A 747 37.65 -21.00 -3.39
C THR A 747 36.79 -19.84 -3.87
N ALA A 748 37.42 -18.76 -4.37
CA ALA A 748 36.72 -17.60 -4.92
C ALA A 748 35.86 -17.95 -6.15
N LEU A 749 36.26 -18.94 -6.96
CA LEU A 749 35.45 -19.43 -8.08
C LEU A 749 34.13 -20.04 -7.59
N ILE A 750 34.18 -20.82 -6.50
CA ILE A 750 33.01 -21.49 -5.91
C ILE A 750 32.14 -20.51 -5.12
N THR A 751 32.77 -19.59 -4.39
CA THR A 751 32.06 -18.67 -3.48
C THR A 751 31.74 -17.33 -4.12
N SER A 752 31.99 -17.15 -5.43
CA SER A 752 31.73 -15.89 -6.13
C SER A 752 30.25 -15.52 -6.07
N GLY A 753 29.95 -14.27 -5.74
CA GLY A 753 28.57 -13.78 -5.60
C GLY A 753 27.88 -14.15 -4.29
N LEU A 754 28.52 -14.91 -3.39
CA LEU A 754 28.01 -15.18 -2.05
C LEU A 754 28.43 -14.07 -1.07
N LEU A 755 27.53 -13.71 -0.16
CA LEU A 755 27.88 -12.89 1.01
C LEU A 755 28.78 -13.70 1.94
N TYR A 756 29.83 -13.07 2.47
CA TYR A 756 30.75 -13.71 3.40
C TYR A 756 30.88 -12.90 4.69
N THR A 757 31.07 -13.60 5.81
CA THR A 757 31.45 -12.98 7.08
C THR A 757 32.97 -12.91 7.16
N TYR A 758 33.52 -11.73 7.48
CA TYR A 758 34.95 -11.56 7.71
C TYR A 758 35.28 -11.61 9.20
N ILE A 759 36.22 -12.46 9.60
CA ILE A 759 36.69 -12.61 10.98
C ILE A 759 38.22 -12.54 10.96
N GLY A 760 38.75 -11.32 11.00
CA GLY A 760 40.19 -11.06 11.01
C GLY A 760 40.71 -10.78 12.42
N ALA A 761 41.93 -10.22 12.50
CA ALA A 761 42.59 -9.94 13.77
C ALA A 761 41.81 -8.96 14.67
N LYS A 762 41.01 -8.05 14.09
CA LYS A 762 40.22 -7.06 14.84
C LYS A 762 38.99 -7.69 15.49
N GLU A 763 38.30 -8.56 14.75
CA GLU A 763 37.13 -9.28 15.25
C GLU A 763 37.54 -10.31 16.31
N LEU A 764 38.72 -10.91 16.18
CA LEU A 764 39.26 -11.84 17.18
C LEU A 764 39.67 -11.18 18.50
N SER A 765 40.09 -9.91 18.45
CA SER A 765 40.62 -9.17 19.62
C SER A 765 39.60 -8.27 20.33
N ASP A 766 38.41 -8.07 19.75
CA ASP A 766 37.34 -7.21 20.28
C ASP A 766 36.03 -8.01 20.36
N GLU A 767 35.54 -8.25 21.57
CA GLU A 767 34.35 -9.07 21.81
C GLU A 767 33.07 -8.49 21.19
N THR A 768 32.99 -7.15 21.07
CA THR A 768 31.81 -6.51 20.46
C THR A 768 31.79 -6.78 18.96
N ARG A 769 32.96 -6.67 18.31
CA ARG A 769 33.10 -6.97 16.88
C ARG A 769 32.94 -8.45 16.59
N TRP A 770 33.43 -9.31 17.49
CA TRP A 770 33.20 -10.75 17.44
C TRP A 770 31.70 -11.06 17.40
N GLU A 771 30.94 -10.59 18.40
CA GLU A 771 29.50 -10.88 18.49
C GLU A 771 28.73 -10.30 17.30
N GLN A 772 29.10 -9.11 16.79
CA GLN A 772 28.53 -8.55 15.56
C GLN A 772 28.78 -9.42 14.32
N ALA A 773 30.01 -9.93 14.17
CA ALA A 773 30.37 -10.80 13.05
C ALA A 773 29.61 -12.13 13.12
N ILE A 774 29.53 -12.74 14.31
CA ILE A 774 28.78 -13.98 14.50
C ILE A 774 27.26 -13.78 14.36
N ASP A 775 26.71 -12.65 14.79
CA ASP A 775 25.29 -12.33 14.56
C ASP A 775 24.98 -12.18 13.07
N GLY A 776 25.89 -11.59 12.31
CA GLY A 776 25.82 -11.58 10.85
C GLY A 776 25.80 -13.00 10.27
N LEU A 777 26.75 -13.84 10.67
CA LEU A 777 26.82 -15.24 10.24
C LEU A 777 25.56 -16.03 10.62
N ALA A 778 25.04 -15.84 11.83
CA ALA A 778 23.84 -16.51 12.32
C ALA A 778 22.58 -16.08 11.56
N LYS A 779 22.50 -14.81 11.11
CA LYS A 779 21.41 -14.35 10.24
C LYS A 779 21.45 -15.03 8.87
N GLU A 780 22.63 -15.15 8.27
CA GLU A 780 22.80 -15.86 7.00
C GLU A 780 22.44 -17.35 7.14
N LEU A 781 22.81 -17.98 8.26
CA LEU A 781 22.40 -19.37 8.54
C LEU A 781 20.89 -19.48 8.77
N ALA A 782 20.29 -18.59 9.55
CA ALA A 782 18.86 -18.56 9.81
C ALA A 782 18.03 -18.35 8.54
N ALA A 783 18.55 -17.60 7.57
CA ALA A 783 17.92 -17.45 6.26
C ALA A 783 17.83 -18.79 5.49
N VAL A 784 18.72 -19.74 5.78
CA VAL A 784 18.75 -21.06 5.13
C VAL A 784 18.01 -22.13 5.96
N VAL A 785 18.30 -22.24 7.26
CA VAL A 785 17.81 -23.34 8.11
C VAL A 785 16.67 -22.95 9.04
N GLY A 786 16.12 -21.73 8.86
CA GLY A 786 15.10 -21.11 9.71
C GLY A 786 15.70 -20.43 10.94
N PRO A 787 15.00 -19.43 11.53
CA PRO A 787 15.44 -18.76 12.75
C PRO A 787 15.54 -19.78 13.89
N ARG A 788 16.69 -19.78 14.54
CA ARG A 788 16.89 -20.52 15.80
C ARG A 788 16.75 -19.54 16.93
N GLN A 789 15.90 -19.88 17.89
CA GLN A 789 15.84 -19.15 19.15
C GLN A 789 16.93 -19.71 20.07
N PRO A 790 17.58 -18.88 20.89
CA PRO A 790 18.24 -19.38 22.07
C PRO A 790 17.15 -20.06 22.91
N GLU A 791 17.19 -21.38 23.00
CA GLU A 791 16.10 -22.13 23.61
C GLU A 791 15.88 -21.72 25.08
N HIS A 792 14.65 -21.26 25.40
CA HIS A 792 14.07 -21.42 26.73
C HIS A 792 13.45 -22.82 26.78
N HIS A 793 14.14 -23.75 27.42
CA HIS A 793 13.73 -25.15 27.45
C HIS A 793 12.48 -25.36 28.31
N ALA A 794 11.34 -25.60 27.66
CA ALA A 794 10.18 -26.29 28.25
C ALA A 794 10.23 -27.83 28.05
N GLY A 795 11.41 -28.35 27.71
CA GLY A 795 11.79 -29.75 27.77
C GLY A 795 13.30 -29.82 27.98
N GLY A 796 13.74 -30.00 29.22
CA GLY A 796 15.13 -30.23 29.66
C GLY A 796 16.17 -29.23 29.13
N LEU A 797 16.52 -28.21 29.93
CA LEU A 797 17.62 -27.26 29.70
C LEU A 797 18.91 -27.95 29.17
N PRO A 798 19.66 -27.37 28.20
CA PRO A 798 21.03 -27.76 27.94
C PRO A 798 21.79 -27.17 29.11
N HIS A 799 22.30 -28.09 29.90
CA HIS A 799 23.07 -27.80 31.08
C HIS A 799 24.17 -26.77 30.72
N SER A 800 24.35 -25.71 31.52
CA SER A 800 25.52 -24.84 31.36
C SER A 800 26.81 -25.67 31.38
N ASP A 801 27.96 -25.19 30.89
CA ASP A 801 29.25 -25.90 31.02
C ASP A 801 29.48 -26.43 32.45
N THR A 802 29.02 -25.68 33.45
CA THR A 802 29.05 -26.06 34.87
C THR A 802 28.04 -27.16 35.19
N ASP A 803 26.83 -27.12 34.65
CA ASP A 803 25.81 -28.16 34.84
C ASP A 803 26.14 -29.44 34.05
N LEU A 804 26.73 -29.35 32.85
CA LEU A 804 27.21 -30.48 32.05
C LEU A 804 28.39 -31.16 32.76
N PHE A 805 29.31 -30.35 33.29
CA PHE A 805 30.41 -30.86 34.11
C PHE A 805 29.90 -31.48 35.41
N THR A 806 28.92 -30.87 36.09
CA THR A 806 28.33 -31.42 37.32
C THR A 806 27.61 -32.74 37.04
N ALA A 807 26.84 -32.81 35.94
CA ALA A 807 26.19 -34.04 35.50
C ALA A 807 27.20 -35.13 35.12
N ALA A 808 28.27 -34.78 34.40
CA ALA A 808 29.35 -35.69 34.06
C ALA A 808 30.08 -36.22 35.31
N VAL A 809 30.33 -35.35 36.31
CA VAL A 809 30.91 -35.73 37.60
C VAL A 809 30.00 -36.70 38.36
N GLU A 810 28.68 -36.45 38.40
CA GLU A 810 27.71 -37.33 39.06
C GLU A 810 27.55 -38.68 38.34
N GLU A 811 27.72 -38.71 37.01
CA GLU A 811 27.76 -39.96 36.24
C GLU A 811 29.06 -40.73 36.49
N ALA A 812 30.20 -40.05 36.48
CA ALA A 812 31.51 -40.66 36.72
C ALA A 812 31.61 -41.28 38.13
N LYS A 813 30.99 -40.66 39.16
CA LYS A 813 30.88 -41.23 40.51
C LYS A 813 30.11 -42.57 40.57
N LYS A 814 29.25 -42.85 39.59
CA LYS A 814 28.45 -44.08 39.53
C LYS A 814 29.14 -45.22 38.77
N LYS A 815 30.25 -44.94 38.10
CA LYS A 815 31.03 -45.91 37.32
C LYS A 815 32.14 -46.52 38.17
N ASP A 816 32.45 -47.79 37.91
CA ASP A 816 33.63 -48.46 38.48
C ASP A 816 34.85 -48.10 37.62
N LEU A 817 35.61 -47.08 38.05
CA LEU A 817 36.68 -46.47 37.26
C LEU A 817 38.00 -47.21 37.45
N GLU A 818 38.79 -47.34 36.37
CA GLU A 818 40.16 -47.85 36.46
C GLU A 818 41.03 -46.91 37.29
N LEU A 819 41.73 -47.47 38.28
CA LEU A 819 42.57 -46.70 39.20
C LEU A 819 43.99 -46.48 38.65
N PHE A 820 44.28 -45.22 38.31
CA PHE A 820 45.61 -44.73 37.97
C PHE A 820 46.34 -44.20 39.22
N ASP A 821 47.67 -44.26 39.23
CA ASP A 821 48.48 -43.66 40.29
C ASP A 821 48.50 -42.14 40.16
N CYS A 822 48.56 -41.61 38.94
CA CYS A 822 48.34 -40.19 38.70
C CYS A 822 47.71 -39.85 37.34
N MET A 823 47.08 -38.68 37.26
CA MET A 823 46.65 -38.01 36.04
C MET A 823 47.58 -36.82 35.76
N LEU A 824 48.01 -36.64 34.52
CA LEU A 824 48.67 -35.41 34.08
C LEU A 824 47.63 -34.43 33.53
N SER A 825 47.43 -33.33 34.24
CA SER A 825 46.63 -32.19 33.77
C SER A 825 47.55 -31.15 33.17
N TYR A 826 47.36 -30.84 31.89
CA TYR A 826 48.27 -29.98 31.14
C TYR A 826 47.56 -29.25 29.99
N ASN A 827 48.15 -28.18 29.48
CA ASN A 827 47.67 -27.56 28.24
C ASN A 827 48.26 -28.29 27.03
N TRP A 828 47.43 -28.65 26.05
CA TRP A 828 47.85 -29.38 24.83
C TRP A 828 49.04 -28.78 24.08
N SER A 829 49.25 -27.46 24.12
CA SER A 829 50.44 -26.82 23.52
C SER A 829 51.76 -27.31 24.11
N GLN A 830 51.72 -27.91 25.31
CA GLN A 830 52.86 -28.45 26.02
C GLN A 830 52.96 -29.98 25.94
N GLN A 831 52.13 -30.60 25.10
CA GLN A 831 52.00 -32.05 25.01
C GLN A 831 53.34 -32.76 24.89
N GLN A 832 54.26 -32.29 24.02
CA GLN A 832 55.57 -32.92 23.82
C GLN A 832 56.40 -33.01 25.11
N THR A 833 56.40 -31.95 25.91
CA THR A 833 57.11 -31.91 27.20
C THR A 833 56.45 -32.86 28.20
N VAL A 834 55.13 -32.85 28.27
CA VAL A 834 54.36 -33.68 29.21
C VAL A 834 54.39 -35.16 28.81
N LEU A 835 54.46 -35.48 27.52
CA LEU A 835 54.61 -36.85 27.02
C LEU A 835 55.96 -37.45 27.46
N ARG A 836 56.99 -36.62 27.59
CA ARG A 836 58.28 -37.03 28.14
C ARG A 836 58.19 -37.29 29.64
N ILE A 837 57.45 -36.48 30.39
CA ILE A 837 57.17 -36.72 31.81
C ILE A 837 56.39 -38.04 31.97
N PHE A 838 55.33 -38.21 31.18
CA PHE A 838 54.51 -39.43 31.12
C PHE A 838 55.35 -40.69 30.95
N LYS A 839 56.15 -40.77 29.87
CA LYS A 839 57.05 -41.92 29.63
C LYS A 839 58.02 -42.14 30.79
N SER A 840 58.59 -41.06 31.32
CA SER A 840 59.57 -41.15 32.42
C SER A 840 58.95 -41.68 33.72
N LEU A 841 57.68 -41.39 33.99
CA LEU A 841 56.94 -41.89 35.15
C LEU A 841 56.46 -43.34 34.93
N GLU A 842 56.04 -43.71 33.72
CA GLU A 842 55.70 -45.10 33.36
C GLU A 842 56.91 -46.04 33.42
N ASP A 843 58.08 -45.60 32.93
CA ASP A 843 59.34 -46.36 33.03
C ASP A 843 59.73 -46.60 34.50
N ARG A 844 59.26 -45.73 35.39
CA ARG A 844 59.38 -45.85 36.85
C ARG A 844 58.20 -46.61 37.46
N GLY A 845 57.40 -47.34 36.68
CA GLY A 845 56.36 -48.25 37.16
C GLY A 845 55.13 -47.58 37.79
N LEU A 846 54.85 -46.31 37.47
CA LEU A 846 53.59 -45.64 37.81
C LEU A 846 52.55 -45.88 36.71
N LYS A 847 51.31 -46.15 37.09
CA LYS A 847 50.18 -46.09 36.16
C LYS A 847 49.75 -44.65 35.98
N VAL A 848 50.07 -44.08 34.82
CA VAL A 848 49.78 -42.67 34.53
C VAL A 848 48.63 -42.57 33.55
N TRP A 849 47.68 -41.67 33.83
CA TRP A 849 46.69 -41.25 32.86
C TRP A 849 47.15 -39.95 32.21
N MET A 850 47.19 -39.92 30.89
CA MET A 850 47.46 -38.72 30.11
C MET A 850 46.53 -38.72 28.90
N ASP A 851 45.99 -37.54 28.60
CA ASP A 851 45.23 -37.30 27.39
C ASP A 851 46.17 -37.36 26.17
N LEU A 852 46.11 -38.42 25.36
CA LEU A 852 46.98 -38.64 24.20
C LEU A 852 46.26 -38.44 22.86
N ASP A 853 44.93 -38.55 22.85
CA ASP A 853 44.07 -38.47 21.67
C ASP A 853 43.09 -37.31 21.83
N GLU A 854 43.29 -36.24 21.07
CA GLU A 854 42.64 -34.91 21.08
C GLU A 854 41.16 -34.89 21.54
N MET A 855 40.92 -35.08 22.84
CA MET A 855 39.66 -35.52 23.46
C MET A 855 38.44 -35.61 22.53
N SER A 856 38.41 -36.69 21.76
CA SER A 856 37.28 -37.15 20.98
C SER A 856 36.09 -37.48 21.89
N GLY A 857 34.99 -36.73 21.82
CA GLY A 857 33.74 -36.97 22.58
C GLY A 857 33.46 -35.98 23.73
N ASN A 858 32.66 -36.39 24.74
CA ASN A 858 32.28 -35.53 25.87
C ASN A 858 33.47 -35.30 26.82
N VAL A 859 34.23 -34.23 26.54
CA VAL A 859 35.40 -33.77 27.29
C VAL A 859 35.17 -33.79 28.81
N TYR A 860 33.98 -33.38 29.28
CA TYR A 860 33.68 -33.32 30.71
C TYR A 860 33.58 -34.71 31.37
N THR A 861 33.10 -35.72 30.64
CA THR A 861 33.03 -37.10 31.14
C THR A 861 34.41 -37.70 31.24
N LYS A 862 35.23 -37.62 30.18
CA LYS A 862 36.61 -38.14 30.22
C LYS A 862 37.46 -37.46 31.29
N MET A 863 37.31 -36.13 31.42
CA MET A 863 37.99 -35.32 32.42
C MET A 863 37.59 -35.68 33.86
N SER A 864 36.30 -35.81 34.14
CA SER A 864 35.81 -36.16 35.48
C SER A 864 36.15 -37.60 35.87
N GLU A 865 36.07 -38.54 34.92
CA GLU A 865 36.53 -39.92 35.09
C GLU A 865 38.03 -39.99 35.37
N ALA A 866 38.85 -39.22 34.65
CA ALA A 866 40.30 -39.18 34.86
C ALA A 866 40.71 -38.59 36.23
N VAL A 867 40.07 -37.50 36.64
CA VAL A 867 40.32 -36.91 37.96
C VAL A 867 39.83 -37.83 39.07
N LEU A 868 38.67 -38.48 38.95
CA LEU A 868 38.16 -39.41 39.97
C LEU A 868 38.96 -40.71 40.00
N GLY A 869 39.32 -41.26 38.84
CA GLY A 869 40.07 -42.51 38.67
C GLY A 869 41.57 -42.42 38.97
N SER A 870 42.15 -41.24 39.17
CA SER A 870 43.57 -41.10 39.54
C SER A 870 43.78 -40.85 41.04
N ALA A 871 44.81 -41.42 41.66
CA ALA A 871 45.09 -41.12 43.08
C ALA A 871 45.68 -39.71 43.28
N VAL A 872 46.51 -39.27 42.34
CA VAL A 872 47.17 -37.96 42.35
C VAL A 872 46.91 -37.21 41.04
N VAL A 873 46.63 -35.91 41.10
CA VAL A 873 46.58 -35.04 39.91
C VAL A 873 47.87 -34.22 39.85
N VAL A 874 48.64 -34.38 38.77
CA VAL A 874 49.85 -33.62 38.51
C VAL A 874 49.49 -32.48 37.56
N SER A 875 49.52 -31.25 38.05
CA SER A 875 49.20 -30.05 37.27
C SER A 875 50.46 -29.42 36.69
N CYS A 876 50.60 -29.50 35.37
CA CYS A 876 51.71 -28.92 34.61
C CYS A 876 51.44 -27.44 34.31
N LEU A 877 51.83 -26.58 35.24
CA LEU A 877 51.60 -25.14 35.21
C LEU A 877 52.45 -24.45 34.14
N SER A 878 51.81 -23.57 33.39
CA SER A 878 52.44 -22.69 32.40
C SER A 878 51.54 -21.52 32.06
N ASP A 879 52.06 -20.54 31.31
CA ASP A 879 51.30 -19.38 30.86
C ASP A 879 50.05 -19.81 30.05
N THR A 880 50.17 -20.89 29.28
CA THR A 880 49.05 -21.46 28.50
C THR A 880 48.08 -22.30 29.35
N TYR A 881 48.57 -22.90 30.44
CA TYR A 881 47.74 -23.60 31.42
C TYR A 881 46.90 -22.61 32.24
N GLU A 882 47.52 -21.51 32.68
CA GLU A 882 46.88 -20.41 33.40
C GLU A 882 45.72 -19.79 32.58
N ALA A 883 45.90 -19.67 31.27
CA ALA A 883 44.89 -19.11 30.38
C ALA A 883 43.79 -20.11 29.96
N SER A 884 43.90 -21.40 30.31
CA SER A 884 43.02 -22.46 29.80
C SER A 884 41.81 -22.72 30.71
N GLY A 885 40.60 -22.58 30.14
CA GLY A 885 39.34 -22.86 30.83
C GLY A 885 39.14 -24.33 31.23
N ASN A 886 39.65 -25.27 30.42
CA ASN A 886 39.58 -26.71 30.72
C ASN A 886 40.55 -27.09 31.85
N CYS A 887 41.80 -26.63 31.77
CA CYS A 887 42.80 -26.85 32.81
C CYS A 887 42.36 -26.24 34.16
N ARG A 888 41.66 -25.10 34.12
CA ARG A 888 41.03 -24.49 35.30
C ARG A 888 39.95 -25.35 35.92
N ARG A 889 39.10 -25.99 35.10
CA ARG A 889 38.08 -26.92 35.59
C ARG A 889 38.69 -28.19 36.19
N GLU A 890 39.68 -28.77 35.54
CA GLU A 890 40.42 -29.94 36.05
C GLU A 890 41.05 -29.68 37.40
N LEU A 891 41.81 -28.60 37.52
CA LEU A 891 42.50 -28.26 38.76
C LEU A 891 41.52 -27.90 39.88
N ASN A 892 40.47 -27.12 39.60
CA ASN A 892 39.46 -26.78 40.61
C ASN A 892 38.67 -28.02 41.06
N PHE A 893 38.35 -28.93 40.13
CA PHE A 893 37.68 -30.17 40.48
C PHE A 893 38.59 -31.08 41.31
N ALA A 894 39.84 -31.29 40.90
CA ALA A 894 40.82 -32.02 41.68
C ALA A 894 40.99 -31.42 43.09
N TYR A 895 41.01 -30.08 43.21
CA TYR A 895 41.09 -29.37 44.48
C TYR A 895 39.86 -29.61 45.36
N SER A 896 38.66 -29.58 44.78
CA SER A 896 37.42 -29.91 45.51
C SER A 896 37.39 -31.34 46.07
N GLN A 897 38.18 -32.26 45.49
CA GLN A 897 38.30 -33.65 45.94
C GLN A 897 39.41 -33.86 46.97
N VAL A 898 40.19 -32.82 47.31
CA VAL A 898 41.24 -32.92 48.34
C VAL A 898 40.69 -33.36 49.71
N PRO A 899 39.53 -32.86 50.20
CA PRO A 899 38.89 -33.38 51.42
C PRO A 899 38.52 -34.88 51.33
N ASN A 900 38.31 -35.39 50.12
CA ASN A 900 37.99 -36.80 49.84
C ASN A 900 39.25 -37.65 49.60
N GLY A 901 40.43 -37.13 49.94
CA GLY A 901 41.70 -37.85 49.85
C GLY A 901 42.47 -37.65 48.53
N LYS A 902 41.95 -36.87 47.57
CA LYS A 902 42.69 -36.54 46.34
C LYS A 902 43.95 -35.74 46.68
N LYS A 903 45.06 -36.04 46.01
CA LYS A 903 46.31 -35.28 46.18
C LYS A 903 46.68 -34.56 44.89
N ILE A 904 47.26 -33.37 45.02
CA ILE A 904 47.71 -32.56 43.89
C ILE A 904 49.21 -32.34 44.01
N VAL A 905 49.92 -32.44 42.89
CA VAL A 905 51.35 -32.10 42.73
C VAL A 905 51.46 -31.08 41.61
N ALA A 906 52.16 -29.97 41.83
CA ALA A 906 52.35 -28.96 40.81
C ALA A 906 53.72 -29.09 40.15
N VAL A 907 53.76 -29.00 38.82
CA VAL A 907 54.98 -29.00 38.00
C VAL A 907 54.99 -27.72 37.18
N GLU A 908 55.94 -26.82 37.42
CA GLU A 908 56.08 -25.57 36.67
C GLU A 908 56.95 -25.78 35.44
N LEU A 909 56.38 -25.50 34.27
CA LEU A 909 57.04 -25.58 32.96
C LEU A 909 57.47 -24.20 32.43
N THR A 910 56.94 -23.10 32.96
CA THR A 910 57.34 -21.72 32.65
C THR A 910 57.43 -20.88 33.92
N ASP A 911 58.17 -19.77 33.85
CA ASP A 911 58.44 -18.87 34.98
C ASP A 911 57.33 -17.84 35.24
N GLY A 912 56.16 -17.99 34.61
CA GLY A 912 55.16 -16.93 34.45
C GLY A 912 54.69 -16.28 35.77
N PRO A 913 54.07 -15.09 35.70
CA PRO A 913 53.24 -14.64 36.80
C PRO A 913 51.96 -15.50 36.84
N PHE A 914 51.96 -16.53 37.67
CA PHE A 914 50.77 -17.32 38.00
C PHE A 914 49.88 -16.53 38.98
N THR A 915 48.57 -16.46 38.70
CA THR A 915 47.61 -15.72 39.52
C THR A 915 46.65 -16.69 40.22
N TRP A 916 45.64 -17.19 39.52
CA TRP A 916 44.63 -18.07 40.12
C TRP A 916 45.19 -19.47 40.40
N THR A 917 46.13 -19.97 39.59
CA THR A 917 46.78 -21.25 39.90
C THR A 917 47.60 -21.15 41.18
N ASN A 918 48.18 -19.98 41.49
CA ASN A 918 48.87 -19.74 42.76
C ASN A 918 47.91 -19.80 43.95
N ASP A 919 46.69 -19.27 43.82
CA ASP A 919 45.68 -19.35 44.87
C ASP A 919 45.25 -20.80 45.16
N VAL A 920 45.12 -21.64 44.12
CA VAL A 920 44.68 -23.05 44.26
C VAL A 920 45.81 -23.98 44.69
N THR A 921 47.04 -23.73 44.23
CA THR A 921 48.22 -24.57 44.52
C THR A 921 49.08 -24.02 45.67
N GLN A 922 48.59 -23.02 46.40
CA GLN A 922 49.28 -22.44 47.55
C GLN A 922 49.59 -23.51 48.60
N GLY A 923 50.86 -23.63 48.99
CA GLY A 923 51.32 -24.62 49.98
C GLY A 923 51.52 -26.04 49.44
N LEU A 924 51.38 -26.29 48.13
CA LEU A 924 51.76 -27.55 47.50
C LEU A 924 53.25 -27.57 47.16
N ASN A 925 53.86 -28.76 47.20
CA ASN A 925 55.22 -28.98 46.67
C ASN A 925 55.22 -28.75 45.16
N ARG A 926 56.11 -27.86 44.69
CA ARG A 926 56.26 -27.50 43.28
C ARG A 926 57.58 -28.02 42.72
N PHE A 927 57.50 -28.74 41.61
CA PHE A 927 58.67 -29.17 40.85
C PHE A 927 58.86 -28.23 39.67
N LYS A 928 60.00 -27.58 39.59
CA LYS A 928 60.30 -26.68 38.47
C LYS A 928 61.13 -27.41 37.42
N ILE A 929 60.67 -27.38 36.17
CA ILE A 929 61.39 -27.93 35.02
C ILE A 929 61.86 -26.75 34.17
N SER A 930 63.14 -26.38 34.26
CA SER A 930 63.72 -25.39 33.34
C SER A 930 64.25 -26.06 32.07
N ASP A 931 64.62 -25.25 31.08
CA ASP A 931 65.30 -25.72 29.87
C ASP A 931 66.57 -26.54 30.18
N THR A 932 67.22 -26.27 31.31
CA THR A 932 68.44 -27.00 31.74
C THR A 932 68.12 -28.44 32.14
N GLU A 933 67.04 -28.66 32.90
CA GLU A 933 66.59 -30.00 33.30
C GLU A 933 65.98 -30.76 32.11
N LEU A 934 65.35 -30.05 31.16
CA LEU A 934 64.88 -30.65 29.92
C LEU A 934 66.03 -31.17 29.05
N GLN A 935 67.17 -30.49 28.99
CA GLN A 935 68.26 -30.89 28.09
C GLN A 935 69.30 -31.83 28.72
N ALA A 936 69.48 -31.82 30.05
CA ALA A 936 70.50 -32.64 30.73
C ALA A 936 69.93 -33.97 31.29
N SER A 937 70.34 -35.10 30.72
CA SER A 937 69.81 -36.43 31.09
C SER A 937 69.93 -36.76 32.58
N GLU A 938 71.09 -36.54 33.22
CA GLU A 938 71.26 -36.88 34.65
C GLU A 938 70.32 -36.08 35.58
N LYS A 939 70.12 -34.79 35.27
CA LYS A 939 69.20 -33.93 36.03
C LYS A 939 67.74 -34.30 35.80
N TRP A 940 67.38 -34.60 34.56
CA TRP A 940 66.06 -35.12 34.21
C TRP A 940 65.75 -36.40 34.99
N GLU A 941 66.68 -37.36 34.99
CA GLU A 941 66.50 -38.64 35.69
C GLU A 941 66.37 -38.46 37.21
N SER A 942 67.16 -37.57 37.83
CA SER A 942 67.04 -37.24 39.26
C SER A 942 65.67 -36.63 39.57
N LEU A 943 65.27 -35.60 38.82
CA LEU A 943 64.02 -34.89 39.03
C LEU A 943 62.79 -35.78 38.83
N MET A 944 62.77 -36.62 37.80
CA MET A 944 61.68 -37.57 37.57
C MET A 944 61.63 -38.66 38.63
N THR A 945 62.77 -39.03 39.23
CA THR A 945 62.81 -39.97 40.37
C THR A 945 62.22 -39.35 41.63
N GLU A 946 62.53 -38.08 41.90
CA GLU A 946 61.93 -37.32 43.00
C GLU A 946 60.41 -37.15 42.80
N LEU A 947 59.99 -36.73 41.61
CA LEU A 947 58.57 -36.59 41.26
C LEU A 947 57.81 -37.91 41.38
N ALA A 948 58.37 -39.02 40.89
CA ALA A 948 57.75 -40.34 40.99
C ALA A 948 57.64 -40.79 42.46
N THR A 949 58.65 -40.51 43.29
CA THR A 949 58.64 -40.84 44.73
C THR A 949 57.55 -40.06 45.45
N GLU A 950 57.41 -38.77 45.16
CA GLU A 950 56.36 -37.91 45.72
C GLU A 950 54.96 -38.40 45.31
N ILE A 951 54.77 -38.75 44.03
CA ILE A 951 53.49 -39.28 43.52
C ILE A 951 53.14 -40.59 44.23
N ARG A 952 54.10 -41.53 44.39
CA ARG A 952 53.84 -42.79 45.11
C ARG A 952 53.45 -42.56 46.57
N ALA A 953 54.18 -41.68 47.27
CA ALA A 953 53.89 -41.37 48.67
C ALA A 953 52.49 -40.75 48.83
N LYS A 954 52.10 -39.86 47.93
CA LYS A 954 50.78 -39.22 47.91
C LYS A 954 49.66 -40.18 47.46
N ALA A 955 49.92 -41.07 46.51
CA ALA A 955 48.97 -42.07 46.06
C ALA A 955 48.61 -43.07 47.18
N GLU A 956 49.62 -43.53 47.95
CA GLU A 956 49.39 -44.46 49.06
C GLU A 956 48.62 -43.81 50.21
N SER A 957 49.01 -42.59 50.61
CA SER A 957 48.29 -41.83 51.66
C SER A 957 46.86 -41.47 51.25
N GLY A 958 46.64 -41.06 49.99
CA GLY A 958 45.31 -40.75 49.46
C GLY A 958 44.37 -41.96 49.45
N ARG A 959 44.86 -43.16 49.11
CA ARG A 959 44.07 -44.41 49.16
C ARG A 959 43.68 -44.79 50.59
N VAL A 960 44.54 -44.55 51.57
CA VAL A 960 44.25 -44.81 53.00
C VAL A 960 43.20 -43.83 53.55
N GLU A 961 43.29 -42.55 53.20
CA GLU A 961 42.31 -41.53 53.61
C GLU A 961 40.93 -41.74 52.98
N ALA A 962 40.87 -42.08 51.69
CA ALA A 962 39.63 -42.38 50.97
C ALA A 962 38.87 -43.57 51.60
N LYS A 963 39.59 -44.64 52.01
CA LYS A 963 38.99 -45.78 52.74
C LYS A 963 38.42 -45.38 54.11
N ARG A 964 39.05 -44.43 54.82
CA ARG A 964 38.56 -43.92 56.11
C ARG A 964 37.35 -42.99 55.96
N ALA A 965 37.31 -42.17 54.90
CA ALA A 965 36.18 -41.28 54.62
C ALA A 965 34.91 -42.07 54.24
N ALA A 966 35.04 -43.11 53.40
CA ALA A 966 33.92 -43.98 53.02
C ALA A 966 33.28 -44.72 54.21
N ALA A 967 34.09 -45.14 55.21
CA ALA A 967 33.59 -45.77 56.43
C ALA A 967 32.80 -44.81 57.33
N ARG A 968 33.06 -43.50 57.26
CA ARG A 968 32.42 -42.47 58.08
C ARG A 968 31.06 -42.01 57.55
N ALA A 969 30.78 -42.26 56.27
CA ALA A 969 29.55 -41.85 55.59
C ALA A 969 28.38 -42.85 55.76
N GLN A 970 28.59 -44.01 56.39
CA GLN A 970 27.57 -45.06 56.57
C GLN A 970 26.88 -45.03 57.96
N GLU A 971 27.24 -44.12 58.84
CA GLU A 971 26.58 -43.94 60.15
C GLU A 971 25.96 -42.52 60.23
N GLU A 972 24.70 -42.37 59.81
CA GLU A 972 23.92 -41.16 60.11
C GLU A 972 23.31 -41.23 61.52
N PRO A 973 23.36 -40.11 62.25
CA PRO A 973 22.15 -39.65 62.91
C PRO A 973 21.83 -38.17 62.59
N SER A 974 20.53 -37.95 62.46
CA SER A 974 19.80 -36.70 62.18
C SER A 974 19.99 -35.55 63.20
N ILE A 975 19.65 -34.32 62.76
CA ILE A 975 19.11 -33.10 63.48
C ILE A 975 19.99 -31.85 63.22
N PRO A 976 19.48 -30.59 63.09
CA PRO A 976 18.21 -30.03 62.58
C PRO A 976 18.39 -28.94 61.48
N VAL A 977 17.29 -28.58 60.81
CA VAL A 977 17.19 -27.45 59.86
C VAL A 977 17.26 -26.10 60.58
N ILE A 978 18.15 -25.20 60.14
CA ILE A 978 18.15 -23.77 60.49
C ILE A 978 17.50 -23.00 59.33
N PRO A 979 16.52 -22.10 59.57
CA PRO A 979 15.80 -21.41 58.51
C PRO A 979 16.63 -20.30 57.86
N LEU A 980 16.55 -20.19 56.53
CA LEU A 980 17.11 -19.11 55.72
C LEU A 980 16.30 -17.80 55.90
N PRO A 981 16.94 -16.61 55.92
CA PRO A 981 16.23 -15.34 55.97
C PRO A 981 15.51 -15.03 54.64
N PRO A 982 14.40 -14.26 54.66
CA PRO A 982 13.56 -14.04 53.48
C PRO A 982 14.21 -13.10 52.46
N VAL A 983 14.01 -13.45 51.18
CA VAL A 983 14.34 -12.66 50.00
C VAL A 983 13.48 -11.39 49.95
N PRO A 984 14.03 -10.17 49.75
CA PRO A 984 13.23 -8.96 49.59
C PRO A 984 12.52 -8.97 48.22
N GLN A 985 11.21 -8.74 48.23
CA GLN A 985 10.41 -8.53 47.01
C GLN A 985 10.71 -7.16 46.37
N PRO A 986 10.54 -7.01 45.05
CA PRO A 986 10.77 -5.74 44.37
C PRO A 986 9.62 -4.76 44.65
N LEU A 987 9.97 -3.58 45.16
CA LEU A 987 9.05 -2.46 45.31
C LEU A 987 8.97 -1.64 44.00
N PRO A 988 7.77 -1.11 43.65
CA PRO A 988 7.52 -0.47 42.37
C PRO A 988 8.09 0.96 42.30
N PHE A 989 8.45 1.37 41.08
CA PHE A 989 8.89 2.72 40.76
C PHE A 989 7.84 3.77 41.14
N ALA A 990 8.22 4.70 42.01
CA ALA A 990 7.55 5.99 42.18
C ALA A 990 8.59 7.11 42.11
N THR A 991 8.32 8.06 41.23
CA THR A 991 9.05 9.30 40.97
C THR A 991 9.07 10.23 42.17
N THR A 992 10.25 10.66 42.62
CA THR A 992 10.44 11.98 43.23
C THR A 992 11.87 12.48 43.02
N THR A 993 11.94 13.70 42.50
CA THR A 993 13.10 14.57 42.32
C THR A 993 13.77 14.93 43.64
N GLU A 994 15.09 14.72 43.78
CA GLU A 994 15.94 15.55 44.63
C GLU A 994 17.44 15.46 44.25
N SER A 995 18.09 16.63 44.37
CA SER A 995 19.44 17.09 43.99
C SER A 995 20.50 16.10 43.51
N VAL A 996 20.93 16.27 42.25
CA VAL A 996 22.14 15.67 41.67
C VAL A 996 23.37 16.36 42.24
N ASP A 997 24.26 15.55 42.82
CA ASP A 997 25.58 15.93 43.32
C ASP A 997 26.41 16.65 42.25
N GLY A 998 26.99 17.80 42.58
CA GLY A 998 27.70 18.68 41.65
C GLY A 998 28.94 18.05 41.00
N SER A 999 29.45 16.95 41.57
CA SER A 999 30.54 16.16 41.00
C SER A 999 30.11 15.43 39.71
N ALA A 1000 28.91 14.87 39.66
CA ALA A 1000 28.41 14.14 38.50
C ALA A 1000 28.08 15.07 37.32
N LEU A 1001 27.60 16.28 37.60
CA LEU A 1001 27.28 17.27 36.56
C LEU A 1001 28.54 17.76 35.84
N SER A 1002 29.66 17.93 36.55
CA SER A 1002 30.93 18.34 35.95
C SER A 1002 31.56 17.24 35.07
N VAL A 1003 31.43 15.97 35.46
CA VAL A 1003 31.87 14.82 34.64
C VAL A 1003 31.01 14.67 33.38
N LEU A 1004 29.69 14.86 33.51
CA LEU A 1004 28.78 14.85 32.36
C LEU A 1004 29.04 16.03 31.41
N GLN A 1005 29.27 17.24 31.93
CA GLN A 1005 29.63 18.40 31.11
C GLN A 1005 30.96 18.20 30.38
N ALA A 1006 31.97 17.61 31.02
CA ALA A 1006 33.23 17.28 30.37
C ALA A 1006 33.03 16.26 29.24
N ARG A 1007 32.18 15.24 29.45
CA ARG A 1007 31.89 14.22 28.45
C ARG A 1007 31.07 14.75 27.28
N VAL A 1008 30.13 15.67 27.52
CA VAL A 1008 29.36 16.35 26.47
C VAL A 1008 30.29 17.21 25.61
N LEU A 1009 31.19 17.99 26.21
CA LEU A 1009 32.18 18.77 25.46
C LEU A 1009 33.11 17.92 24.60
N GLU A 1010 33.53 16.75 25.10
CA GLU A 1010 34.35 15.79 24.34
C GLU A 1010 33.59 15.18 23.15
N LEU A 1011 32.29 14.88 23.34
CA LEU A 1011 31.41 14.40 22.28
C LEU A 1011 31.13 15.48 21.23
N GLU A 1012 30.91 16.73 21.63
CA GLU A 1012 30.75 17.86 20.71
C GLU A 1012 32.02 18.10 19.87
N GLU A 1013 33.21 17.96 20.46
CA GLU A 1013 34.48 18.04 19.73
C GLU A 1013 34.62 16.89 18.72
N THR A 1014 34.18 15.69 19.10
CA THR A 1014 34.21 14.49 18.26
C THR A 1014 33.26 14.62 17.08
N ILE A 1015 32.04 15.14 17.31
CA ILE A 1015 31.05 15.43 16.27
C ILE A 1015 31.59 16.50 15.31
N LYS A 1016 32.19 17.59 15.81
CA LYS A 1016 32.84 18.61 14.96
C LYS A 1016 33.97 18.02 14.09
N LYS A 1017 34.78 17.10 14.63
CA LYS A 1017 35.83 16.41 13.85
C LYS A 1017 35.25 15.49 12.77
N GLN A 1018 34.13 14.82 13.05
CA GLN A 1018 33.46 13.97 12.06
C GLN A 1018 32.77 14.79 10.97
N ASN A 1019 32.07 15.87 11.31
CA ASN A 1019 31.45 16.75 10.32
C ASN A 1019 32.48 17.36 9.36
N LYS A 1020 33.64 17.79 9.88
CA LYS A 1020 34.74 18.29 9.04
C LYS A 1020 35.35 17.21 8.12
N LYS A 1021 35.24 15.94 8.49
CA LYS A 1021 35.65 14.80 7.64
C LYS A 1021 34.61 14.51 6.56
N LEU A 1022 33.32 14.59 6.89
CA LEU A 1022 32.20 14.48 5.95
C LEU A 1022 32.20 15.61 4.92
N GLU A 1023 32.42 16.87 5.32
CA GLU A 1023 32.58 18.01 4.40
C GLU A 1023 33.72 17.79 3.40
N LYS A 1024 34.86 17.23 3.86
CA LYS A 1024 35.97 16.88 2.96
C LYS A 1024 35.61 15.75 2.00
N GLN A 1025 34.85 14.75 2.44
CA GLN A 1025 34.39 13.66 1.59
C GLN A 1025 33.35 14.13 0.57
N ALA A 1026 32.42 15.01 0.98
CA ALA A 1026 31.46 15.65 0.09
C ALA A 1026 32.15 16.54 -0.95
N ALA A 1027 33.21 17.27 -0.57
CA ALA A 1027 34.02 18.05 -1.52
C ALA A 1027 34.73 17.16 -2.55
N VAL A 1028 35.25 16.00 -2.14
CA VAL A 1028 35.85 15.01 -3.06
C VAL A 1028 34.80 14.40 -3.97
N LEU A 1029 33.60 14.11 -3.44
CA LEU A 1029 32.49 13.57 -4.22
C LEU A 1029 31.99 14.58 -5.25
N ASN A 1030 31.83 15.86 -4.87
CA ASN A 1030 31.47 16.94 -5.79
C ASN A 1030 32.55 17.21 -6.84
N ALA A 1031 33.84 17.08 -6.48
CA ALA A 1031 34.93 17.14 -7.45
C ALA A 1031 34.89 15.96 -8.43
N LEU A 1032 34.55 14.76 -7.96
CA LEU A 1032 34.34 13.58 -8.81
C LEU A 1032 33.14 13.79 -9.74
N VAL A 1033 31.98 14.19 -9.21
CA VAL A 1033 30.75 14.45 -9.98
C VAL A 1033 30.96 15.48 -11.08
N ASN A 1034 31.68 16.57 -10.79
CA ASN A 1034 32.08 17.57 -11.79
C ASN A 1034 33.05 17.00 -12.84
N PHE A 1035 33.92 16.05 -12.48
CA PHE A 1035 34.83 15.36 -13.40
C PHE A 1035 34.09 14.40 -14.35
N ILE A 1036 32.98 13.78 -13.92
CA ILE A 1036 32.19 12.83 -14.73
C ILE A 1036 31.04 13.49 -15.50
N GLY A 1037 30.82 14.80 -15.36
CA GLY A 1037 29.85 15.57 -16.14
C GLY A 1037 28.38 15.29 -15.83
N LEU A 1038 28.08 14.69 -14.67
CA LEU A 1038 26.71 14.43 -14.21
C LEU A 1038 26.20 15.64 -13.41
N ARG A 1039 25.08 16.24 -13.83
CA ARG A 1039 24.37 17.26 -13.01
C ARG A 1039 23.53 16.55 -11.95
N VAL A 1040 23.86 16.76 -10.68
CA VAL A 1040 23.04 16.34 -9.53
C VAL A 1040 22.06 17.47 -9.19
N PRO A 1041 20.76 17.20 -8.93
CA PRO A 1041 19.81 18.21 -8.45
C PRO A 1041 20.23 18.73 -7.06
N GLU A 1042 20.04 20.02 -6.81
CA GLU A 1042 20.34 20.65 -5.51
C GLU A 1042 19.51 20.00 -4.39
N LEU A 1043 20.19 19.37 -3.43
CA LEU A 1043 19.60 18.93 -2.16
C LEU A 1043 19.74 20.08 -1.16
N ASN A 1044 18.63 20.46 -0.53
CA ASN A 1044 18.60 21.48 0.52
C ASN A 1044 19.18 20.92 1.83
N ASP A 1045 19.90 21.76 2.59
CA ASP A 1045 20.70 21.44 3.79
C ASP A 1045 19.95 20.80 4.99
N GLU A 1046 18.68 20.37 4.85
CA GLU A 1046 17.87 19.75 5.92
C GLU A 1046 17.54 18.25 5.71
N GLU A 1047 17.93 17.62 4.59
CA GLU A 1047 17.90 16.15 4.40
C GLU A 1047 19.30 15.52 4.53
#